data_AF-A0A161KIT4-F1
#
_entry.id   AF-A0A161KIT4-F1
#
_cell.length_a   1.000
_cell.length_b   1.000
_cell.length_c   1.000
_cell.angle_alpha   90.00
_cell.angle_beta   90.00
_cell.angle_gamma   90.00
#
_symmetry.space_group_name_H-M   'P 1'
#
loop_
_entity.id
_entity.type
_entity.pdbx_description
1 polymer ?
#
loop_
_entity_poly.entity_id
_entity_poly.type
_entity_poly.pdbx_seq_one_letter_code
_entity_poly.pdbx_strand_id
1 'polypeptide(L)'
;MGLKRLLVLVVAVVVLSSGINFSWALGNRPSEGTGVAGKLSFKATFWNTGGQYTVDMKLDSPAEWKVYVKIENGELGNYWNTGQVYREKDYYVFPAASWNKGPMASFGFIVTGSEAVVSEILLVVGSEIVDRWSMENTSTSTTTYTTTSQTPTQTTPTTQTTTPTTTTSTPVTSTTTSAPPSLVKPGSMSVKVTSWTGASQYDVTLNLGEALDWMVKVKLSPGARLGSYWSVNRAEEDGWIIFTPLTWNKGPTASFGFIVQNGEAESIALIVNNQIWDIWPENAPVPSVPSPAPEQSPVSQPSQGLVNITDPNDPDELYAAYRIVSETGDKITVELTLANKNTHYVWNGWCFDIKNITFETTGKVLSIKYADGGEPVYNVNGNLVTIDLTWRGIFHLNTTVKIIIEIQKSGDNPYPHNFKIHYLRGESIIYPTIGELPASWKPGNFTLSDLIADPKSYYDPHVKPHQNGFIMYNPPHPTQIIIGLADIDYPLNLASSARMWVPNKYFAMGLALAYEWFKVNPNFLMALAAKENWGTAVTKDPAFKGYKVIIDEEEYYWPVQIDHPDGIFQVESGNFNQIKAYYPDIFPDTADHDDYMKVSLDPNDTAWITSPIVAAVSLTMERELLYAAVGDKYNEFLRLAKDPWAETEIIDFGYNRGVGAIEALKIFSDNWEKAINAEVLWKEFNMEGFGGHVPTVINITATMDMETERIYDANLTWDDIEYFFTVVRQKFFRPGAISDEEWNAMMRDVKRAYDLLSQHWGGDHISYRYDFLTILRVAMKHWPEPHIPRPTGDDWYYHARNYNP
;
A
#
# COMPACT_ATOMS: atom_id res chain seq x y z
N MET A 1 -48.98 23.24 19.80
CA MET A 1 -47.96 23.04 20.86
C MET A 1 -47.62 21.56 20.89
N GLY A 2 -46.50 21.20 20.25
CA GLY A 2 -46.12 19.82 19.98
C GLY A 2 -45.14 19.29 21.03
N LEU A 3 -45.38 18.07 21.49
CA LEU A 3 -44.37 17.25 22.17
C LEU A 3 -43.90 16.18 21.19
N LYS A 4 -42.63 16.28 20.78
CA LYS A 4 -41.93 15.28 19.97
C LYS A 4 -41.72 14.01 20.80
N ARG A 5 -42.10 12.85 20.25
CA ARG A 5 -41.69 11.53 20.74
C ARG A 5 -40.22 11.32 20.34
N LEU A 6 -39.35 11.14 21.32
CA LEU A 6 -38.02 10.55 21.13
C LEU A 6 -38.15 9.06 21.46
N LEU A 7 -37.95 8.20 20.46
CA LEU A 7 -37.92 6.76 20.60
C LEU A 7 -36.57 6.36 21.21
N VAL A 8 -36.55 5.82 22.42
CA VAL A 8 -35.36 5.22 23.03
C VAL A 8 -35.40 3.72 22.70
N LEU A 9 -34.47 3.27 21.86
CA LEU A 9 -34.28 1.86 21.55
C LEU A 9 -33.31 1.27 22.58
N VAL A 10 -33.79 0.34 23.42
CA VAL A 10 -32.96 -0.50 24.29
C VAL A 10 -32.65 -1.78 23.52
N VAL A 11 -31.38 -2.04 23.20
CA VAL A 11 -30.93 -3.32 22.64
C VAL A 11 -30.05 -4.03 23.66
N ALA A 12 -30.54 -5.17 24.16
CA ALA A 12 -29.77 -6.10 24.96
C ALA A 12 -28.84 -6.91 24.04
N VAL A 13 -27.54 -6.95 24.36
CA VAL A 13 -26.53 -7.69 23.59
C VAL A 13 -26.45 -9.13 24.11
N VAL A 14 -26.81 -10.09 23.26
CA VAL A 14 -26.44 -11.50 23.39
C VAL A 14 -25.19 -11.70 22.54
N VAL A 15 -24.08 -12.10 23.17
CA VAL A 15 -22.83 -12.41 22.47
C VAL A 15 -22.98 -13.77 21.79
N LEU A 16 -23.09 -13.76 20.45
CA LEU A 16 -22.85 -14.92 19.61
C LEU A 16 -21.93 -14.50 18.43
N SER A 17 -20.93 -15.33 18.20
CA SER A 17 -19.82 -15.29 17.25
C SER A 17 -20.05 -14.54 15.93
N SER A 18 -19.48 -13.33 15.81
CA SER A 18 -18.89 -12.74 14.60
C SER A 18 -18.43 -11.32 14.97
N GLY A 19 -17.19 -10.94 14.60
CA GLY A 19 -16.62 -9.63 14.95
C GLY A 19 -17.47 -8.48 14.42
N ILE A 20 -18.08 -7.71 15.32
CA ILE A 20 -18.80 -6.48 14.99
C ILE A 20 -17.88 -5.30 15.32
N ASN A 21 -17.55 -4.49 14.31
CA ASN A 21 -16.93 -3.18 14.50
C ASN A 21 -18.00 -2.18 14.99
N PHE A 22 -17.87 -1.70 16.22
CA PHE A 22 -18.63 -0.54 16.71
C PHE A 22 -17.72 0.71 16.68
N SER A 23 -18.21 1.78 16.05
CA SER A 23 -17.56 3.10 16.05
C SER A 23 -18.61 4.14 16.41
N TRP A 24 -18.59 4.67 17.65
CA TRP A 24 -19.07 6.02 18.00
C TRP A 24 -18.56 6.44 19.39
N ALA A 25 -18.00 7.65 19.50
CA ALA A 25 -18.25 8.59 20.60
C ALA A 25 -17.69 10.00 20.26
N LEU A 26 -18.58 10.90 19.84
CA LEU A 26 -18.35 12.36 19.90
C LEU A 26 -18.81 12.85 21.27
N GLY A 27 -17.86 13.16 22.15
CA GLY A 27 -18.11 13.89 23.39
C GLY A 27 -17.59 15.33 23.27
N ASN A 28 -18.48 16.32 23.12
CA ASN A 28 -18.13 17.74 23.27
C ASN A 28 -18.59 18.22 24.65
N ARG A 29 -17.68 18.77 25.48
CA ARG A 29 -17.97 19.75 26.57
C ARG A 29 -16.71 20.59 26.89
N PRO A 30 -16.86 21.80 27.47
CA PRO A 30 -15.98 22.94 27.19
C PRO A 30 -14.67 22.97 27.99
N SER A 31 -13.66 23.61 27.36
CA SER A 31 -12.35 23.93 27.93
C SER A 31 -12.45 24.99 29.03
N GLU A 32 -11.96 24.67 30.23
CA GLU A 32 -11.50 25.66 31.21
C GLU A 32 -9.99 25.49 31.36
N GLY A 33 -9.21 26.31 30.64
CA GLY A 33 -7.75 26.31 30.71
C GLY A 33 -7.15 27.27 29.68
N THR A 34 -6.28 28.17 30.11
CA THR A 34 -5.76 29.27 29.30
C THR A 34 -4.35 28.94 28.81
N GLY A 35 -4.21 28.44 27.58
CA GLY A 35 -2.90 28.45 26.92
C GLY A 35 -2.76 27.64 25.64
N VAL A 36 -3.36 26.44 25.55
CA VAL A 36 -3.33 25.58 24.35
C VAL A 36 -4.63 24.77 24.30
N ALA A 37 -5.48 24.94 23.28
CA ALA A 37 -6.61 24.03 23.11
C ALA A 37 -6.13 22.74 22.43
N GLY A 38 -6.71 21.62 22.86
CA GLY A 38 -6.45 20.31 22.29
C GLY A 38 -7.75 19.50 22.23
N LYS A 39 -7.88 18.62 21.23
CA LYS A 39 -8.95 17.63 21.15
C LYS A 39 -8.38 16.23 21.02
N LEU A 40 -8.94 15.31 21.80
CA LEU A 40 -8.73 13.87 21.68
C LEU A 40 -9.82 13.26 20.81
N SER A 41 -9.40 12.35 19.95
CA SER A 41 -10.26 11.34 19.35
C SER A 41 -9.54 10.00 19.42
N PHE A 42 -10.27 8.90 19.52
CA PHE A 42 -9.62 7.59 19.51
C PHE A 42 -10.49 6.55 18.81
N LYS A 43 -9.83 5.52 18.29
CA LYS A 43 -10.43 4.34 17.68
C LYS A 43 -9.99 3.12 18.47
N ALA A 44 -10.91 2.21 18.74
CA ALA A 44 -10.62 0.96 19.44
C ALA A 44 -11.05 -0.24 18.60
N THR A 45 -10.21 -1.26 18.52
CA THR A 45 -10.51 -2.57 17.93
C THR A 45 -10.30 -3.63 19.00
N PHE A 46 -11.30 -4.47 19.26
CA PHE A 46 -11.28 -5.45 20.36
C PHE A 46 -11.13 -6.88 19.85
N TRP A 47 -10.48 -7.74 20.64
CA TRP A 47 -10.43 -9.20 20.46
C TRP A 47 -10.57 -9.91 21.82
N ASN A 48 -10.69 -11.24 21.80
CA ASN A 48 -11.08 -12.04 22.98
C ASN A 48 -10.22 -11.84 24.25
N THR A 49 -9.00 -11.31 24.12
CA THR A 49 -8.06 -11.15 25.24
C THR A 49 -7.39 -9.77 25.26
N GLY A 50 -8.00 -8.76 24.63
CA GLY A 50 -7.43 -7.42 24.58
C GLY A 50 -8.06 -6.48 23.57
N GLY A 51 -7.41 -5.34 23.34
CA GLY A 51 -7.83 -4.39 22.31
C GLY A 51 -6.70 -3.45 21.91
N GLN A 52 -6.76 -2.98 20.67
CA GLN A 52 -5.87 -1.98 20.12
C GLN A 52 -6.57 -0.63 20.10
N TYR A 53 -5.89 0.38 20.63
CA TYR A 53 -6.35 1.76 20.71
C TYR A 53 -5.42 2.63 19.88
N THR A 54 -6.00 3.47 19.03
CA THR A 54 -5.30 4.56 18.34
C THR A 54 -5.86 5.87 18.86
N VAL A 55 -5.00 6.75 19.35
CA VAL A 55 -5.36 8.05 19.92
C VAL A 55 -4.82 9.13 19.00
N ASP A 56 -5.73 9.89 18.42
CA ASP A 56 -5.45 11.04 17.57
C ASP A 56 -5.69 12.33 18.37
N MET A 57 -4.68 13.20 18.37
CA MET A 57 -4.67 14.48 19.07
C MET A 57 -4.57 15.60 18.06
N LYS A 58 -5.47 16.58 18.17
CA LYS A 58 -5.35 17.86 17.47
C LYS A 58 -5.01 18.94 18.48
N LEU A 59 -3.81 19.50 18.39
CA LEU A 59 -3.30 20.59 19.21
C LEU A 59 -3.26 21.87 18.39
N ASP A 60 -3.53 23.02 19.01
CA ASP A 60 -3.48 24.32 18.33
C ASP A 60 -2.05 24.72 17.88
N SER A 61 -1.01 24.20 18.54
CA SER A 61 0.38 24.41 18.17
C SER A 61 1.27 23.23 18.62
N PRO A 62 2.48 23.08 18.05
CA PRO A 62 3.42 22.07 18.51
C PRO A 62 3.76 22.22 20.00
N ALA A 63 3.55 21.17 20.79
CA ALA A 63 3.76 21.22 22.23
C ALA A 63 4.24 19.88 22.81
N GLU A 64 4.90 19.94 23.99
CA GLU A 64 5.11 18.75 24.82
C GLU A 64 3.76 18.32 25.40
N TRP A 65 3.29 17.14 24.99
CA TRP A 65 2.07 16.54 25.49
C TRP A 65 2.36 15.23 26.23
N LYS A 66 1.48 14.88 27.16
CA LYS A 66 1.40 13.58 27.81
C LYS A 66 -0.04 13.09 27.77
N VAL A 67 -0.24 11.84 27.40
CA VAL A 67 -1.54 11.19 27.50
C VAL A 67 -1.53 10.19 28.65
N TYR A 68 -2.45 10.38 29.60
CA TYR A 68 -2.64 9.50 30.74
C TYR A 68 -3.78 8.54 30.43
N VAL A 69 -3.50 7.24 30.39
CA VAL A 69 -4.49 6.19 30.08
C VAL A 69 -4.67 5.31 31.31
N LYS A 70 -5.91 5.20 31.78
CA LYS A 70 -6.29 4.30 32.85
C LYS A 70 -6.83 2.99 32.27
N ILE A 71 -6.17 1.89 32.61
CA ILE A 71 -6.55 0.54 32.17
C ILE A 71 -7.07 -0.22 33.39
N GLU A 72 -8.28 -0.76 33.30
CA GLU A 72 -8.91 -1.61 34.30
C GLU A 72 -8.91 -3.07 33.83
N ASN A 73 -8.65 -4.00 34.75
CA ASN A 73 -8.66 -5.46 34.52
C ASN A 73 -7.75 -5.95 33.37
N GLY A 74 -6.66 -5.22 33.10
CA GLY A 74 -5.68 -5.56 32.08
C GLY A 74 -4.34 -4.85 32.24
N GLU A 75 -3.44 -5.11 31.31
CA GLU A 75 -2.11 -4.52 31.26
C GLU A 75 -1.84 -3.89 29.89
N LEU A 76 -0.96 -2.90 29.87
CA LEU A 76 -0.40 -2.38 28.63
C LEU A 76 0.51 -3.45 28.00
N GLY A 77 0.20 -3.84 26.77
CA GLY A 77 1.03 -4.68 25.91
C GLY A 77 2.02 -3.83 25.13
N ASN A 78 1.83 -3.75 23.81
CA ASN A 78 2.70 -2.97 22.92
C ASN A 78 2.22 -1.51 22.78
N TYR A 79 3.09 -0.61 22.35
CA TYR A 79 2.76 0.78 22.02
C TYR A 79 3.71 1.33 20.95
N TRP A 80 3.26 2.35 20.20
CA TRP A 80 4.04 2.96 19.13
C TRP A 80 3.78 4.46 19.03
N ASN A 81 4.65 5.18 18.32
CA ASN A 81 4.58 6.62 18.08
C ASN A 81 4.49 7.49 19.36
N THR A 82 4.97 6.97 20.49
CA THR A 82 5.08 7.69 21.77
C THR A 82 6.52 7.61 22.26
N GLY A 83 6.92 8.50 23.15
CA GLY A 83 8.13 8.33 23.96
C GLY A 83 7.98 7.16 24.94
N GLN A 84 9.03 6.91 25.74
CA GLN A 84 9.05 5.81 26.70
C GLN A 84 7.90 5.91 27.70
N VAL A 85 7.01 4.92 27.67
CA VAL A 85 5.83 4.87 28.54
C VAL A 85 6.25 4.48 29.96
N TYR A 86 5.66 5.14 30.95
CA TYR A 86 5.91 4.87 32.37
C TYR A 86 4.58 4.89 33.14
N ARG A 87 4.58 4.35 34.37
CA ARG A 87 3.41 4.41 35.25
C ARG A 87 3.50 5.60 36.19
N GLU A 88 2.38 6.30 36.34
CA GLU A 88 2.19 7.35 37.34
C GLU A 88 0.83 7.13 38.02
N LYS A 89 0.87 6.73 39.30
CA LYS A 89 -0.32 6.29 40.06
C LYS A 89 -1.06 5.18 39.30
N ASP A 90 -2.34 5.40 38.98
CA ASP A 90 -3.22 4.43 38.31
C ASP A 90 -3.19 4.55 36.78
N TYR A 91 -2.31 5.38 36.22
CA TYR A 91 -2.23 5.65 34.78
C TYR A 91 -0.95 5.11 34.16
N TYR A 92 -1.08 4.67 32.92
CA TYR A 92 0.02 4.61 31.97
C TYR A 92 0.18 5.97 31.29
N VAL A 93 1.39 6.51 31.31
CA VAL A 93 1.70 7.85 30.80
C VAL A 93 2.48 7.73 29.51
N PHE A 94 1.90 8.24 28.43
CA PHE A 94 2.43 8.25 27.08
C PHE A 94 2.98 9.65 26.77
N PRO A 95 4.30 9.89 26.92
CA PRO A 95 4.88 11.19 26.60
C PRO A 95 5.08 11.36 25.09
N ALA A 96 5.06 12.59 24.59
CA ALA A 96 5.38 12.87 23.19
C ALA A 96 6.77 12.32 22.80
N ALA A 97 6.83 11.56 21.70
CA ALA A 97 8.11 11.28 21.04
C ALA A 97 8.69 12.57 20.44
N SER A 98 10.02 12.68 20.29
CA SER A 98 10.64 13.90 19.75
C SER A 98 10.11 14.30 18.36
N TRP A 99 9.71 13.32 17.54
CA TRP A 99 9.12 13.50 16.21
C TRP A 99 7.58 13.59 16.20
N ASN A 100 6.90 13.32 17.32
CA ASN A 100 5.43 13.31 17.40
C ASN A 100 4.90 14.50 18.24
N LYS A 101 5.39 15.71 17.98
CA LYS A 101 5.01 16.95 18.71
C LYS A 101 4.24 17.95 17.85
N GLY A 102 3.81 17.54 16.64
CA GLY A 102 3.09 18.40 15.71
C GLY A 102 1.68 18.78 16.19
N PRO A 103 1.01 19.72 15.49
CA PRO A 103 -0.37 20.11 15.76
C PRO A 103 -1.38 18.97 15.49
N MET A 104 -0.96 17.95 14.74
CA MET A 104 -1.62 16.66 14.64
C MET A 104 -0.62 15.62 15.15
N ALA A 105 -0.98 14.93 16.22
CA ALA A 105 -0.14 13.88 16.79
C ALA A 105 -0.99 12.63 17.00
N SER A 106 -0.46 11.47 16.64
CA SER A 106 -1.18 10.20 16.76
C SER A 106 -0.26 9.15 17.35
N PHE A 107 -0.78 8.35 18.27
CA PHE A 107 -0.07 7.20 18.81
C PHE A 107 -1.05 6.06 19.08
N GLY A 108 -0.52 4.86 19.29
CA GLY A 108 -1.37 3.73 19.61
C GLY A 108 -0.75 2.77 20.60
N PHE A 109 -1.62 1.94 21.18
CA PHE A 109 -1.26 0.96 22.18
C PHE A 109 -2.21 -0.23 22.19
N ILE A 110 -1.69 -1.35 22.68
CA ILE A 110 -2.43 -2.58 22.89
C ILE A 110 -2.65 -2.76 24.39
N VAL A 111 -3.86 -3.13 24.75
CA VAL A 111 -4.20 -3.58 26.09
C VAL A 111 -4.45 -5.08 26.03
N THR A 112 -3.91 -5.83 27.00
CA THR A 112 -4.09 -7.27 27.14
C THR A 112 -4.83 -7.61 28.44
N GLY A 113 -5.68 -8.64 28.38
CA GLY A 113 -6.53 -9.10 29.48
C GLY A 113 -7.95 -9.42 28.98
N SER A 114 -8.54 -10.52 29.47
CA SER A 114 -9.86 -10.98 29.04
C SER A 114 -11.02 -10.05 29.41
N GLU A 115 -10.79 -9.14 30.36
CA GLU A 115 -11.77 -8.13 30.80
C GLU A 115 -11.18 -6.71 30.73
N ALA A 116 -10.10 -6.54 29.96
CA ALA A 116 -9.35 -5.29 29.96
C ALA A 116 -10.10 -4.16 29.27
N VAL A 117 -10.26 -3.03 29.97
CA VAL A 117 -10.97 -1.86 29.47
C VAL A 117 -10.18 -0.60 29.75
N VAL A 118 -10.10 0.31 28.77
CA VAL A 118 -9.64 1.68 29.00
C VAL A 118 -10.79 2.49 29.58
N SER A 119 -10.69 2.85 30.86
CA SER A 119 -11.78 3.55 31.56
C SER A 119 -11.65 5.08 31.51
N GLU A 120 -10.44 5.61 31.30
CA GLU A 120 -10.17 7.05 31.25
C GLU A 120 -8.94 7.38 30.39
N ILE A 121 -9.01 8.48 29.64
CA ILE A 121 -7.90 9.06 28.87
C ILE A 121 -7.84 10.57 29.14
N LEU A 122 -6.69 11.09 29.55
CA LEU A 122 -6.45 12.53 29.78
C LEU A 122 -5.35 13.03 28.85
N LEU A 123 -5.60 14.12 28.14
CA LEU A 123 -4.57 14.86 27.41
C LEU A 123 -4.05 16.00 28.29
N VAL A 124 -2.75 15.97 28.58
CA VAL A 124 -2.06 16.97 29.38
C VAL A 124 -1.03 17.68 28.50
N VAL A 125 -1.12 19.01 28.41
CA VAL A 125 -0.13 19.85 27.72
C VAL A 125 0.49 20.78 28.75
N GLY A 126 1.82 20.71 28.90
CA GLY A 126 2.52 21.36 30.01
C GLY A 126 2.06 20.81 31.37
N SER A 127 1.33 21.63 32.15
CA SER A 127 0.76 21.26 33.45
C SER A 127 -0.78 21.25 33.47
N GLU A 128 -1.43 21.49 32.34
CA GLU A 128 -2.90 21.60 32.24
C GLU A 128 -3.50 20.38 31.55
N ILE A 129 -4.64 19.90 32.06
CA ILE A 129 -5.48 18.91 31.35
C ILE A 129 -6.30 19.69 30.33
N VAL A 130 -6.06 19.44 29.04
CA VAL A 130 -6.71 20.17 27.95
C VAL A 130 -7.89 19.40 27.33
N ASP A 131 -7.92 18.07 27.50
CA ASP A 131 -9.08 17.24 27.15
C ASP A 131 -9.14 15.97 28.00
N ARG A 132 -10.35 15.43 28.17
CA ARG A 132 -10.62 14.22 28.94
C ARG A 132 -11.71 13.40 28.27
N TRP A 133 -11.44 12.10 28.15
CA TRP A 133 -12.45 11.08 27.88
C TRP A 133 -12.55 10.12 29.07
N SER A 134 -13.78 9.73 29.42
CA SER A 134 -14.04 8.74 30.46
C SER A 134 -15.27 7.92 30.09
N MET A 135 -15.24 6.62 30.37
CA MET A 135 -16.41 5.76 30.19
C MET A 135 -17.48 6.14 31.25
N GLU A 136 -18.66 6.61 30.83
CA GLU A 136 -19.74 6.95 31.78
C GLU A 136 -20.22 5.68 32.51
N ASN A 137 -20.22 5.71 33.85
CA ASN A 137 -20.82 4.67 34.68
C ASN A 137 -22.34 4.62 34.47
N THR A 138 -22.82 3.81 33.52
CA THR A 138 -24.22 3.37 33.52
C THR A 138 -24.44 2.44 34.70
N SER A 139 -25.25 2.92 35.65
CA SER A 139 -25.68 2.20 36.85
C SER A 139 -26.36 0.87 36.47
N THR A 140 -25.81 -0.21 37.01
CA THR A 140 -26.32 -1.58 36.92
C THR A 140 -27.76 -1.70 37.42
N SER A 141 -28.70 -2.00 36.52
CA SER A 141 -30.01 -2.56 36.89
C SER A 141 -29.91 -4.09 36.86
N THR A 142 -29.80 -4.70 38.04
CA THR A 142 -29.75 -6.15 38.23
C THR A 142 -31.10 -6.77 37.84
N THR A 143 -31.15 -7.47 36.70
CA THR A 143 -32.29 -8.35 36.37
C THR A 143 -31.91 -9.78 36.71
N THR A 144 -32.59 -10.35 37.71
CA THR A 144 -32.45 -11.73 38.15
C THR A 144 -33.00 -12.68 37.09
N TYR A 145 -32.18 -13.62 36.59
CA TYR A 145 -32.65 -14.77 35.81
C TYR A 145 -32.53 -16.05 36.62
N THR A 146 -33.65 -16.75 36.74
CA THR A 146 -33.81 -18.04 37.41
C THR A 146 -33.30 -19.19 36.54
N THR A 147 -32.72 -20.17 37.22
CA THR A 147 -31.95 -21.33 36.75
C THR A 147 -32.74 -22.31 35.86
N THR A 148 -32.05 -23.00 34.94
CA THR A 148 -32.32 -24.43 34.69
C THR A 148 -31.00 -25.14 34.39
N SER A 149 -30.60 -26.02 35.32
CA SER A 149 -29.38 -26.82 35.26
C SER A 149 -29.67 -28.14 34.54
N GLN A 150 -28.87 -28.50 33.53
CA GLN A 150 -28.85 -29.85 32.97
C GLN A 150 -27.52 -30.51 33.35
N THR A 151 -27.63 -31.62 34.06
CA THR A 151 -26.57 -32.51 34.54
C THR A 151 -26.09 -33.42 33.41
N PRO A 152 -24.76 -33.61 33.22
CA PRO A 152 -24.24 -34.79 32.56
C PRO A 152 -23.57 -35.76 33.56
N THR A 153 -23.90 -37.02 33.32
CA THR A 153 -23.63 -38.24 34.07
C THR A 153 -22.14 -38.59 34.16
N GLN A 154 -21.77 -39.10 35.33
CA GLN A 154 -20.47 -39.63 35.71
C GLN A 154 -20.32 -41.10 35.26
N THR A 155 -19.22 -41.46 34.60
CA THR A 155 -18.79 -42.86 34.42
C THR A 155 -17.33 -43.02 34.82
N THR A 156 -17.12 -43.90 35.80
CA THR A 156 -15.84 -44.40 36.32
C THR A 156 -15.18 -45.37 35.31
N PRO A 157 -13.84 -45.53 35.34
CA PRO A 157 -13.32 -46.83 35.75
C PRO A 157 -12.07 -46.78 36.65
N THR A 158 -12.19 -47.56 37.72
CA THR A 158 -11.27 -48.49 38.38
C THR A 158 -9.75 -48.24 38.45
N THR A 159 -9.29 -48.32 39.69
CA THR A 159 -7.94 -48.34 40.23
C THR A 159 -7.11 -49.55 39.76
N GLN A 160 -5.82 -49.33 39.43
CA GLN A 160 -4.77 -50.31 39.67
C GLN A 160 -3.63 -49.67 40.47
N THR A 161 -3.40 -50.27 41.63
CA THR A 161 -2.30 -49.99 42.55
C THR A 161 -1.11 -50.85 42.15
N THR A 162 0.04 -50.24 41.85
CA THR A 162 1.34 -50.93 41.92
C THR A 162 2.39 -50.01 42.55
N THR A 163 2.87 -50.49 43.69
CA THR A 163 3.99 -50.05 44.52
C THR A 163 5.26 -49.71 43.73
N PRO A 164 5.98 -48.60 44.01
CA PRO A 164 7.36 -48.47 43.59
C PRO A 164 8.28 -49.17 44.59
N THR A 165 8.91 -50.25 44.13
CA THR A 165 10.00 -50.92 44.83
C THR A 165 11.26 -50.06 44.75
N THR A 166 11.80 -49.73 45.90
CA THR A 166 13.11 -49.10 46.08
C THR A 166 14.18 -50.01 45.49
N THR A 167 14.87 -49.54 44.45
CA THR A 167 16.11 -50.18 43.98
C THR A 167 17.21 -49.13 44.00
N THR A 168 18.09 -49.28 44.97
CA THR A 168 19.33 -48.54 45.14
C THR A 168 20.27 -48.92 43.99
N SER A 169 20.62 -47.96 43.13
CA SER A 169 21.77 -48.08 42.24
C SER A 169 22.65 -46.85 42.40
N THR A 170 23.81 -47.08 42.98
CA THR A 170 24.95 -46.19 43.18
C THR A 170 25.26 -45.38 41.91
N PRO A 171 25.49 -44.05 42.00
CA PRO A 171 25.96 -43.29 40.84
C PRO A 171 27.42 -43.66 40.59
N VAL A 172 27.68 -44.27 39.43
CA VAL A 172 29.02 -44.42 38.89
C VAL A 172 29.43 -43.05 38.33
N THR A 173 30.29 -42.36 39.06
CA THR A 173 30.97 -41.16 38.60
C THR A 173 31.92 -41.53 37.46
N SER A 174 31.48 -41.39 36.22
CA SER A 174 32.37 -41.35 35.06
C SER A 174 32.87 -39.92 34.88
N THR A 175 33.99 -39.60 35.52
CA THR A 175 34.82 -38.44 35.21
C THR A 175 35.48 -38.67 33.84
N THR A 176 34.79 -38.28 32.77
CA THR A 176 35.43 -37.97 31.49
C THR A 176 35.95 -36.55 31.58
N THR A 177 37.24 -36.40 31.86
CA THR A 177 38.01 -35.18 31.65
C THR A 177 38.01 -34.89 30.15
N SER A 178 37.01 -34.16 29.67
CA SER A 178 37.07 -33.50 28.37
C SER A 178 38.15 -32.43 28.45
N ALA A 179 39.10 -32.44 27.52
CA ALA A 179 40.02 -31.33 27.33
C ALA A 179 39.20 -30.02 27.24
N PRO A 180 39.64 -28.92 27.89
CA PRO A 180 38.93 -27.65 27.80
C PRO A 180 38.76 -27.28 26.31
N PRO A 181 37.58 -26.82 25.87
CA PRO A 181 37.40 -26.37 24.50
C PRO A 181 38.42 -25.28 24.21
N SER A 182 39.19 -25.43 23.13
CA SER A 182 40.13 -24.40 22.71
C SER A 182 39.33 -23.18 22.27
N LEU A 183 39.25 -22.16 23.13
CA LEU A 183 38.63 -20.88 22.81
C LEU A 183 39.41 -20.21 21.67
N VAL A 184 38.71 -19.83 20.60
CA VAL A 184 39.35 -19.28 19.40
C VAL A 184 39.85 -17.84 19.64
N LYS A 185 39.15 -17.04 20.45
CA LYS A 185 39.50 -15.66 20.80
C LYS A 185 39.08 -15.30 22.24
N PRO A 186 39.79 -15.80 23.28
CA PRO A 186 39.49 -15.43 24.66
C PRO A 186 39.67 -13.92 24.88
N GLY A 187 38.74 -13.28 25.59
CA GLY A 187 38.67 -11.84 25.78
C GLY A 187 37.86 -11.08 24.72
N SER A 188 37.23 -11.79 23.78
CA SER A 188 36.31 -11.20 22.79
C SER A 188 34.92 -10.94 23.35
N MET A 189 34.61 -11.36 24.58
CA MET A 189 33.36 -11.07 25.27
C MET A 189 33.60 -10.47 26.67
N SER A 190 32.92 -9.35 26.97
CA SER A 190 32.90 -8.71 28.29
C SER A 190 31.47 -8.65 28.80
N VAL A 191 31.25 -9.14 30.02
CA VAL A 191 29.91 -9.20 30.64
C VAL A 191 29.93 -8.44 31.95
N LYS A 192 29.05 -7.45 32.10
CA LYS A 192 28.80 -6.74 33.34
C LYS A 192 27.46 -7.19 33.93
N VAL A 193 27.47 -7.59 35.20
CA VAL A 193 26.27 -8.08 35.88
C VAL A 193 25.81 -7.08 36.94
N THR A 194 24.52 -6.74 36.93
CA THR A 194 23.87 -5.92 37.96
C THR A 194 22.66 -6.67 38.51
N SER A 195 22.70 -7.04 39.80
CA SER A 195 21.63 -7.82 40.43
C SER A 195 20.81 -7.00 41.43
N TRP A 196 19.50 -7.25 41.50
CA TRP A 196 18.59 -6.70 42.50
C TRP A 196 17.59 -7.77 42.96
N THR A 197 16.75 -7.46 43.95
CA THR A 197 15.82 -8.45 44.53
C THR A 197 14.90 -9.03 43.45
N GLY A 198 15.12 -10.31 43.11
CA GLY A 198 14.31 -11.08 42.16
C GLY A 198 14.77 -11.06 40.70
N ALA A 199 15.84 -10.33 40.33
CA ALA A 199 16.38 -10.35 38.96
C ALA A 199 17.84 -9.91 38.83
N SER A 200 18.48 -10.32 37.73
CA SER A 200 19.85 -9.97 37.36
C SER A 200 19.93 -9.50 35.91
N GLN A 201 20.55 -8.34 35.68
CA GLN A 201 20.84 -7.79 34.36
C GLN A 201 22.27 -8.14 33.91
N TYR A 202 22.40 -8.49 32.64
CA TYR A 202 23.66 -8.80 31.96
C TYR A 202 23.83 -7.84 30.78
N ASP A 203 24.82 -6.96 30.87
CA ASP A 203 25.26 -6.12 29.75
C ASP A 203 26.46 -6.81 29.09
N VAL A 204 26.30 -7.24 27.84
CA VAL A 204 27.28 -8.02 27.09
C VAL A 204 27.88 -7.15 25.98
N THR A 205 29.20 -7.07 25.91
CA THR A 205 29.95 -6.42 24.85
C THR A 205 30.85 -7.44 24.15
N LEU A 206 30.76 -7.51 22.83
CA LEU A 206 31.53 -8.41 21.98
C LEU A 206 32.55 -7.61 21.15
N ASN A 207 33.83 -7.90 21.28
CA ASN A 207 34.94 -7.30 20.53
C ASN A 207 35.34 -8.24 19.39
N LEU A 208 34.67 -8.11 18.25
CA LEU A 208 34.74 -9.07 17.14
C LEU A 208 35.81 -8.72 16.10
N GLY A 209 36.11 -7.43 15.97
CA GLY A 209 37.09 -6.88 15.02
C GLY A 209 36.52 -6.56 13.64
N GLU A 210 35.39 -7.16 13.26
CA GLU A 210 34.63 -6.90 12.03
C GLU A 210 33.14 -7.22 12.24
N ALA A 211 32.29 -6.92 11.26
CA ALA A 211 30.87 -7.28 11.32
C ALA A 211 30.68 -8.78 11.01
N LEU A 212 30.17 -9.55 11.98
CA LEU A 212 30.01 -11.00 11.91
C LEU A 212 28.61 -11.43 12.34
N ASP A 213 28.13 -12.54 11.77
CA ASP A 213 26.95 -13.26 12.26
C ASP A 213 27.32 -14.11 13.47
N TRP A 214 27.42 -13.45 14.62
CA TRP A 214 27.73 -14.09 15.89
C TRP A 214 26.48 -14.72 16.54
N MET A 215 26.70 -15.69 17.42
CA MET A 215 25.66 -16.33 18.22
C MET A 215 26.12 -16.39 19.67
N VAL A 216 25.26 -16.00 20.60
CA VAL A 216 25.53 -16.14 22.04
C VAL A 216 24.52 -17.12 22.64
N LYS A 217 25.01 -18.26 23.16
CA LYS A 217 24.18 -19.23 23.89
C LYS A 217 24.25 -18.96 25.39
N VAL A 218 23.10 -18.82 26.05
CA VAL A 218 22.97 -18.53 27.48
C VAL A 218 22.24 -19.67 28.20
N LYS A 219 22.84 -20.22 29.25
CA LYS A 219 22.22 -21.17 30.16
C LYS A 219 21.72 -20.44 31.39
N LEU A 220 20.46 -20.64 31.75
CA LEU A 220 19.88 -20.10 32.97
C LEU A 220 19.86 -21.16 34.09
N SER A 221 19.93 -20.70 35.34
CA SER A 221 19.81 -21.58 36.49
C SER A 221 18.41 -22.19 36.62
N PRO A 222 18.26 -23.40 37.22
CA PRO A 222 16.96 -24.04 37.36
C PRO A 222 15.93 -23.14 38.06
N GLY A 223 14.79 -22.91 37.39
CA GLY A 223 13.71 -22.04 37.89
C GLY A 223 13.85 -20.56 37.50
N ALA A 224 14.99 -20.16 36.93
CA ALA A 224 15.17 -18.83 36.36
C ALA A 224 14.51 -18.73 34.97
N ARG A 225 14.08 -17.53 34.59
CA ARG A 225 13.49 -17.26 33.27
C ARG A 225 14.02 -15.95 32.69
N LEU A 226 14.07 -15.86 31.37
CA LEU A 226 14.37 -14.61 30.70
C LEU A 226 13.21 -13.61 30.90
N GLY A 227 13.51 -12.42 31.40
CA GLY A 227 12.56 -11.33 31.54
C GLY A 227 12.55 -10.41 30.32
N SER A 228 13.64 -9.69 30.10
CA SER A 228 13.79 -8.73 29.00
C SER A 228 15.13 -8.93 28.28
N TYR A 229 15.23 -8.46 27.03
CA TYR A 229 16.47 -8.44 26.25
C TYR A 229 16.39 -7.31 25.22
N TRP A 230 17.54 -6.80 24.76
CA TRP A 230 17.61 -5.71 23.78
C TRP A 230 18.79 -5.86 22.85
N SER A 231 18.73 -5.22 21.68
CA SER A 231 19.78 -5.21 20.64
C SER A 231 20.10 -6.57 20.01
N VAL A 232 19.24 -7.58 20.19
CA VAL A 232 19.40 -8.95 19.68
C VAL A 232 18.06 -9.58 19.33
N ASN A 233 18.09 -10.56 18.42
CA ASN A 233 17.05 -11.57 18.25
C ASN A 233 17.23 -12.68 19.29
N ARG A 234 16.14 -13.34 19.69
CA ARG A 234 16.13 -14.45 20.66
C ARG A 234 15.52 -15.70 20.05
N ALA A 235 16.14 -16.85 20.29
CA ALA A 235 15.56 -18.19 20.14
C ALA A 235 15.85 -19.05 21.38
N GLU A 236 15.28 -20.26 21.45
CA GLU A 236 15.61 -21.27 22.47
C GLU A 236 15.80 -22.64 21.81
N GLU A 237 16.83 -23.36 22.22
CA GLU A 237 17.18 -24.70 21.71
C GLU A 237 17.85 -25.51 22.84
N ASP A 238 17.42 -26.75 23.07
CA ASP A 238 18.01 -27.67 24.06
C ASP A 238 18.19 -27.08 25.47
N GLY A 239 17.25 -26.21 25.88
CA GLY A 239 17.29 -25.53 27.17
C GLY A 239 18.37 -24.46 27.29
N TRP A 240 18.87 -23.94 26.16
CA TRP A 240 19.70 -22.74 26.05
C TRP A 240 18.90 -21.62 25.39
N ILE A 241 19.12 -20.40 25.84
CA ILE A 241 18.66 -19.19 25.16
C ILE A 241 19.71 -18.82 24.13
N ILE A 242 19.30 -18.52 22.91
CA ILE A 242 20.19 -18.16 21.81
C ILE A 242 19.93 -16.71 21.44
N PHE A 243 20.96 -15.88 21.52
CA PHE A 243 20.95 -14.51 21.01
C PHE A 243 21.73 -14.41 19.70
N THR A 244 21.17 -13.72 18.72
CA THR A 244 21.82 -13.41 17.45
C THR A 244 21.68 -11.91 17.15
N PRO A 245 22.62 -11.29 16.40
CA PRO A 245 22.62 -9.86 16.18
C PRO A 245 21.39 -9.39 15.38
N LEU A 246 20.88 -8.22 15.73
CA LEU A 246 20.12 -7.40 14.78
C LEU A 246 21.04 -6.91 13.65
N THR A 247 20.47 -6.50 12.52
CA THR A 247 21.23 -6.06 11.33
C THR A 247 22.31 -5.01 11.64
N TRP A 248 22.05 -4.11 12.58
CA TRP A 248 22.97 -3.04 12.99
C TRP A 248 23.95 -3.42 14.12
N ASN A 249 23.84 -4.60 14.74
CA ASN A 249 24.62 -5.01 15.91
C ASN A 249 25.62 -6.14 15.61
N LYS A 250 26.11 -6.25 14.37
CA LYS A 250 27.02 -7.34 13.93
C LYS A 250 28.49 -7.13 14.31
N GLY A 251 28.92 -5.93 14.71
CA GLY A 251 30.33 -5.60 15.00
C GLY A 251 30.77 -4.28 14.35
N PRO A 252 32.05 -3.89 14.40
CA PRO A 252 33.21 -4.62 14.94
C PRO A 252 33.21 -4.76 16.46
N THR A 253 32.45 -3.91 17.15
CA THR A 253 32.06 -4.07 18.54
C THR A 253 30.53 -4.14 18.60
N ALA A 254 29.99 -5.18 19.22
CA ALA A 254 28.55 -5.33 19.42
C ALA A 254 28.22 -5.21 20.90
N SER A 255 27.09 -4.59 21.24
CA SER A 255 26.63 -4.48 22.62
C SER A 255 25.15 -4.79 22.71
N PHE A 256 24.80 -5.63 23.69
CA PHE A 256 23.43 -6.03 23.96
C PHE A 256 23.27 -6.36 25.43
N GLY A 257 22.05 -6.65 25.87
CA GLY A 257 21.87 -7.13 27.22
C GLY A 257 20.53 -7.79 27.44
N PHE A 258 20.40 -8.39 28.62
CA PHE A 258 19.22 -9.12 29.01
C PHE A 258 19.05 -9.18 30.54
N ILE A 259 17.83 -9.42 30.98
CA ILE A 259 17.44 -9.54 32.39
C ILE A 259 16.93 -10.96 32.63
N VAL A 260 17.46 -11.62 33.65
CA VAL A 260 17.01 -12.92 34.16
C VAL A 260 16.19 -12.69 35.42
N GLN A 261 14.99 -13.27 35.50
CA GLN A 261 14.13 -13.24 36.69
C GLN A 261 14.25 -14.54 37.47
N ASN A 262 14.13 -14.45 38.80
CA ASN A 262 14.11 -15.59 39.73
C ASN A 262 15.35 -16.49 39.63
N GLY A 263 16.50 -15.91 39.28
CA GLY A 263 17.79 -16.60 39.22
C GLY A 263 18.79 -15.82 38.38
N GLU A 264 19.77 -16.54 37.81
CA GLU A 264 20.93 -15.97 37.12
C GLU A 264 21.33 -16.80 35.89
N ALA A 265 22.15 -16.23 35.02
CA ALA A 265 22.79 -16.97 33.93
C ALA A 265 24.00 -17.76 34.46
N GLU A 266 24.00 -19.08 34.23
CA GLU A 266 25.07 -20.00 34.63
C GLU A 266 26.22 -20.04 33.60
N SER A 267 25.92 -19.78 32.33
CA SER A 267 26.89 -19.80 31.24
C SER A 267 26.45 -18.92 30.08
N ILE A 268 27.39 -18.20 29.48
CA ILE A 268 27.23 -17.40 28.27
C ILE A 268 28.37 -17.79 27.33
N ALA A 269 28.09 -18.35 26.17
CA ALA A 269 29.10 -18.79 25.20
C ALA A 269 28.96 -18.04 23.88
N LEU A 270 30.03 -17.37 23.43
CA LEU A 270 30.12 -16.73 22.12
C LEU A 270 30.56 -17.75 21.08
N ILE A 271 29.76 -17.92 20.03
CA ILE A 271 29.99 -18.82 18.92
C ILE A 271 30.00 -18.00 17.62
N VAL A 272 31.04 -18.16 16.82
CA VAL A 272 31.16 -17.55 15.49
C VAL A 272 31.69 -18.61 14.54
N ASN A 273 31.07 -18.76 13.37
CA ASN A 273 31.45 -19.77 12.36
C ASN A 273 31.57 -21.19 12.93
N ASN A 274 30.61 -21.59 13.78
CA ASN A 274 30.59 -22.88 14.49
C ASN A 274 31.84 -23.16 15.34
N GLN A 275 32.49 -22.12 15.86
CA GLN A 275 33.58 -22.25 16.83
C GLN A 275 33.28 -21.41 18.08
N ILE A 276 33.60 -21.94 19.26
CA ILE A 276 33.47 -21.19 20.51
C ILE A 276 34.63 -20.20 20.59
N TRP A 277 34.31 -18.92 20.49
CA TRP A 277 35.28 -17.83 20.58
C TRP A 277 35.60 -17.49 22.03
N ASP A 278 34.57 -17.42 22.89
CA ASP A 278 34.72 -17.02 24.30
C ASP A 278 33.60 -17.56 25.19
N ILE A 279 33.79 -17.54 26.51
CA ILE A 279 32.81 -18.00 27.50
C ILE A 279 32.81 -17.17 28.79
N TRP A 280 31.65 -17.00 29.42
CA TRP A 280 31.49 -16.30 30.69
C TRP A 280 30.52 -17.05 31.64
N PRO A 281 30.81 -17.14 32.96
CA PRO A 281 32.11 -16.84 33.57
C PRO A 281 33.21 -17.78 33.05
N GLU A 282 34.47 -17.38 33.18
CA GLU A 282 35.60 -18.23 32.81
C GLU A 282 35.48 -19.58 33.52
N ASN A 283 35.44 -20.69 32.75
CA ASN A 283 35.17 -22.08 33.17
C ASN A 283 33.69 -22.53 33.28
N ALA A 284 32.73 -21.76 32.76
CA ALA A 284 31.33 -22.21 32.70
C ALA A 284 31.14 -23.44 31.78
N PRO A 285 30.06 -24.23 31.97
CA PRO A 285 29.72 -25.33 31.07
C PRO A 285 29.53 -24.85 29.64
N VAL A 286 30.12 -25.56 28.67
CA VAL A 286 30.12 -25.15 27.27
C VAL A 286 29.04 -25.95 26.51
N PRO A 287 28.22 -25.31 25.65
CA PRO A 287 27.27 -26.02 24.81
C PRO A 287 28.01 -26.93 23.81
N SER A 288 27.46 -28.11 23.52
CA SER A 288 27.99 -28.99 22.47
C SER A 288 27.86 -28.31 21.11
N VAL A 289 28.99 -27.95 20.50
CA VAL A 289 29.02 -27.54 19.09
C VAL A 289 29.13 -28.81 18.25
N PRO A 290 28.35 -28.97 17.16
CA PRO A 290 28.49 -30.14 16.29
C PRO A 290 29.95 -30.26 15.81
N SER A 291 30.64 -31.30 16.25
CA SER A 291 31.96 -31.65 15.74
C SER A 291 31.80 -32.11 14.28
N PRO A 292 32.67 -31.68 13.34
CA PRO A 292 32.61 -32.18 11.98
C PRO A 292 32.84 -33.70 12.01
N ALA A 293 31.79 -34.47 11.73
CA ALA A 293 31.91 -35.91 11.61
C ALA A 293 32.84 -36.24 10.43
N PRO A 294 33.78 -37.20 10.58
CA PRO A 294 34.69 -37.59 9.52
C PRO A 294 33.89 -38.16 8.34
N GLU A 295 34.33 -37.82 7.13
CA GLU A 295 33.77 -38.28 5.85
C GLU A 295 33.39 -39.77 5.88
N GLN A 296 32.11 -40.04 6.11
CA GLN A 296 31.46 -41.23 5.60
C GLN A 296 30.50 -40.76 4.53
N SER A 297 30.86 -41.08 3.30
CA SER A 297 30.12 -40.78 2.08
C SER A 297 28.66 -41.22 2.22
N PRO A 298 27.69 -40.29 2.33
CA PRO A 298 26.36 -40.58 1.84
C PRO A 298 26.47 -40.48 0.33
N VAL A 299 25.85 -41.42 -0.38
CA VAL A 299 25.57 -41.23 -1.80
C VAL A 299 24.65 -40.01 -1.90
N SER A 300 25.24 -38.84 -2.15
CA SER A 300 24.50 -37.62 -2.45
C SER A 300 23.87 -37.79 -3.83
N GLN A 301 22.55 -37.97 -3.85
CA GLN A 301 21.79 -37.45 -4.99
C GLN A 301 21.83 -35.92 -4.91
N PRO A 302 21.86 -35.23 -6.06
CA PRO A 302 22.33 -33.85 -6.14
C PRO A 302 21.38 -32.92 -5.40
N SER A 303 21.90 -32.05 -4.53
CA SER A 303 21.18 -30.81 -4.22
C SER A 303 20.97 -30.09 -5.54
N GLN A 304 19.74 -30.05 -6.04
CA GLN A 304 19.44 -29.18 -7.16
C GLN A 304 19.81 -27.75 -6.74
N GLY A 305 20.63 -27.09 -7.55
CA GLY A 305 21.04 -25.71 -7.31
C GLY A 305 19.82 -24.79 -7.19
N LEU A 306 20.05 -23.58 -6.69
CA LEU A 306 19.03 -22.54 -6.63
C LEU A 306 18.38 -22.36 -8.01
N VAL A 307 17.07 -22.49 -8.09
CA VAL A 307 16.29 -22.29 -9.31
C VAL A 307 15.63 -20.92 -9.22
N ASN A 308 16.02 -20.01 -10.11
CA ASN A 308 15.40 -18.69 -10.22
C ASN A 308 14.03 -18.83 -10.89
N ILE A 309 13.02 -18.18 -10.29
CA ILE A 309 11.67 -18.08 -10.83
C ILE A 309 11.54 -16.79 -11.66
N THR A 310 12.11 -15.69 -11.15
CA THR A 310 12.22 -14.39 -11.84
C THR A 310 13.69 -14.08 -12.15
N ASP A 311 13.95 -13.12 -13.07
CA ASP A 311 15.33 -12.72 -13.38
C ASP A 311 15.98 -12.08 -12.14
N PRO A 312 17.10 -12.62 -11.64
CA PRO A 312 17.75 -12.09 -10.45
C PRO A 312 18.31 -10.66 -10.59
N ASN A 313 18.39 -10.14 -11.82
CA ASN A 313 18.91 -8.81 -12.14
C ASN A 313 17.83 -7.82 -12.59
N ASP A 314 16.57 -8.25 -12.70
CA ASP A 314 15.47 -7.35 -13.06
C ASP A 314 15.03 -6.56 -11.82
N PRO A 315 15.23 -5.23 -11.81
CA PRO A 315 14.84 -4.39 -10.68
C PRO A 315 13.32 -4.15 -10.62
N ASP A 316 12.58 -4.42 -11.70
CA ASP A 316 11.15 -4.11 -11.83
C ASP A 316 10.26 -5.31 -11.42
N GLU A 317 10.87 -6.44 -11.06
CA GLU A 317 10.22 -7.65 -10.57
C GLU A 317 10.70 -8.03 -9.17
N LEU A 318 9.79 -8.61 -8.38
CA LEU A 318 10.16 -9.25 -7.13
C LEU A 318 11.05 -10.45 -7.44
N TYR A 319 12.20 -10.53 -6.78
CA TYR A 319 13.05 -11.69 -6.87
C TYR A 319 12.39 -12.90 -6.20
N ALA A 320 12.25 -13.98 -6.95
CA ALA A 320 11.84 -15.27 -6.42
C ALA A 320 12.78 -16.38 -6.88
N ALA A 321 13.16 -17.24 -5.95
CA ALA A 321 13.94 -18.43 -6.25
C ALA A 321 13.59 -19.54 -5.25
N TYR A 322 13.67 -20.79 -5.70
CA TYR A 322 13.45 -21.94 -4.83
C TYR A 322 14.61 -22.93 -4.90
N ARG A 323 14.78 -23.74 -3.86
CA ARG A 323 15.72 -24.86 -3.83
C ARG A 323 15.16 -26.03 -3.03
N ILE A 324 15.49 -27.24 -3.47
CA ILE A 324 15.27 -28.43 -2.65
C ILE A 324 16.30 -28.42 -1.52
N VAL A 325 15.85 -28.28 -0.28
CA VAL A 325 16.71 -28.30 0.91
C VAL A 325 17.10 -29.73 1.24
N SER A 326 16.13 -30.65 1.22
CA SER A 326 16.34 -32.07 1.42
C SER A 326 15.20 -32.90 0.85
N GLU A 327 15.51 -34.16 0.53
CA GLU A 327 14.53 -35.20 0.25
C GLU A 327 14.90 -36.42 1.11
N THR A 328 14.11 -36.70 2.13
CA THR A 328 14.40 -37.77 3.10
C THR A 328 13.19 -38.69 3.21
N GLY A 329 13.33 -39.93 2.74
CA GLY A 329 12.20 -40.85 2.64
C GLY A 329 11.19 -40.39 1.59
N ASP A 330 9.93 -40.24 1.99
CA ASP A 330 8.84 -39.72 1.15
C ASP A 330 8.62 -38.21 1.35
N LYS A 331 9.43 -37.51 2.15
CA LYS A 331 9.29 -36.08 2.43
C LYS A 331 10.28 -35.24 1.62
N ILE A 332 9.75 -34.31 0.83
CA ILE A 332 10.48 -33.27 0.09
C ILE A 332 10.36 -31.96 0.88
N THR A 333 11.49 -31.30 1.15
CA THR A 333 11.55 -29.98 1.78
C THR A 333 12.13 -28.98 0.80
N VAL A 334 11.40 -27.90 0.55
CA VAL A 334 11.76 -26.83 -0.38
C VAL A 334 11.84 -25.50 0.35
N GLU A 335 12.85 -24.69 0.08
CA GLU A 335 12.92 -23.29 0.49
C GLU A 335 12.59 -22.42 -0.72
N LEU A 336 11.56 -21.58 -0.60
CA LEU A 336 11.21 -20.51 -1.51
C LEU A 336 11.67 -19.18 -0.88
N THR A 337 12.50 -18.42 -1.59
CA THR A 337 12.93 -17.07 -1.22
C THR A 337 12.19 -16.07 -2.09
N LEU A 338 11.51 -15.11 -1.47
CA LEU A 338 10.87 -13.96 -2.09
C LEU A 338 11.56 -12.68 -1.58
N ALA A 339 11.98 -11.77 -2.44
CA ALA A 339 12.66 -10.56 -2.01
C ALA A 339 12.49 -9.37 -2.95
N ASN A 340 12.33 -8.19 -2.37
CA ASN A 340 12.67 -6.95 -3.04
C ASN A 340 14.18 -6.74 -2.86
N LYS A 341 14.95 -6.90 -3.95
CA LYS A 341 16.41 -6.73 -3.94
C LYS A 341 16.85 -5.28 -4.03
N ASN A 342 15.96 -4.38 -4.41
CA ASN A 342 16.29 -2.97 -4.60
C ASN A 342 16.62 -2.34 -3.25
N THR A 343 17.72 -1.61 -3.18
CA THR A 343 18.18 -0.90 -1.97
C THR A 343 17.94 0.60 -2.04
N HIS A 344 17.59 1.09 -3.22
CA HIS A 344 17.23 2.47 -3.54
C HIS A 344 16.03 2.44 -4.48
N TYR A 345 15.39 3.59 -4.68
CA TYR A 345 14.28 3.69 -5.61
C TYR A 345 14.72 3.33 -7.03
N VAL A 346 13.91 2.49 -7.66
CA VAL A 346 13.90 2.14 -9.08
C VAL A 346 12.44 2.18 -9.53
N TRP A 347 12.22 2.50 -10.80
CA TRP A 347 10.88 2.56 -11.38
C TRP A 347 10.10 1.26 -11.12
N ASN A 348 8.87 1.35 -10.63
CA ASN A 348 7.95 0.22 -10.43
C ASN A 348 8.45 -0.86 -9.42
N GLY A 349 9.61 -0.65 -8.79
CA GLY A 349 10.27 -1.59 -7.86
C GLY A 349 10.51 -1.03 -6.46
N TRP A 350 9.89 0.11 -6.12
CA TRP A 350 9.95 0.72 -4.79
C TRP A 350 9.29 -0.16 -3.71
N CYS A 351 8.13 -0.73 -4.02
CA CYS A 351 7.41 -1.70 -3.20
C CYS A 351 6.76 -2.74 -4.12
N PHE A 352 6.66 -3.99 -3.63
CA PHE A 352 5.91 -5.03 -4.30
C PHE A 352 4.84 -5.59 -3.38
N ASP A 353 3.59 -5.50 -3.83
CA ASP A 353 2.43 -6.02 -3.12
C ASP A 353 1.98 -7.33 -3.74
N ILE A 354 1.98 -8.41 -2.96
CA ILE A 354 1.68 -9.76 -3.42
C ILE A 354 0.28 -10.18 -2.96
N LYS A 355 -0.60 -10.49 -3.92
CA LYS A 355 -1.91 -11.07 -3.66
C LYS A 355 -1.77 -12.52 -3.20
N ASN A 356 -1.04 -13.32 -3.97
CA ASN A 356 -0.71 -14.71 -3.64
C ASN A 356 0.47 -15.22 -4.48
N ILE A 357 0.96 -16.41 -4.13
CA ILE A 357 1.92 -17.18 -4.92
C ILE A 357 1.28 -18.51 -5.23
N THR A 358 1.28 -18.92 -6.50
CA THR A 358 0.83 -20.25 -6.89
C THR A 358 1.99 -21.14 -7.30
N PHE A 359 1.86 -22.45 -7.08
CA PHE A 359 2.74 -23.47 -7.63
C PHE A 359 1.98 -24.78 -7.82
N GLU A 360 2.54 -25.68 -8.61
CA GLU A 360 1.94 -26.98 -8.90
C GLU A 360 2.72 -28.12 -8.22
N THR A 361 1.99 -29.12 -7.75
CA THR A 361 2.53 -30.40 -7.25
C THR A 361 1.44 -31.46 -7.26
N THR A 362 1.80 -32.71 -7.57
CA THR A 362 0.92 -33.87 -7.34
C THR A 362 1.11 -34.48 -5.95
N GLY A 363 2.11 -34.01 -5.21
CA GLY A 363 2.40 -34.44 -3.85
C GLY A 363 1.41 -33.88 -2.85
N LYS A 364 1.32 -34.51 -1.68
CA LYS A 364 0.48 -34.01 -0.58
C LYS A 364 1.25 -32.97 0.24
N VAL A 365 0.79 -31.73 0.24
CA VAL A 365 1.35 -30.68 1.10
C VAL A 365 1.19 -31.08 2.58
N LEU A 366 2.31 -31.12 3.32
CA LEU A 366 2.36 -31.41 4.74
C LEU A 366 2.31 -30.12 5.57
N SER A 367 3.13 -29.14 5.19
CA SER A 367 3.12 -27.81 5.80
C SER A 367 3.77 -26.78 4.88
N ILE A 368 3.39 -25.51 5.06
CA ILE A 368 4.02 -24.34 4.46
C ILE A 368 4.23 -23.34 5.59
N LYS A 369 5.47 -22.98 5.89
CA LYS A 369 5.82 -22.14 7.04
C LYS A 369 6.82 -21.08 6.67
N TYR A 370 6.86 -19.97 7.40
CA TYR A 370 7.97 -19.03 7.27
C TYR A 370 9.22 -19.60 7.95
N ALA A 371 10.39 -19.34 7.36
CA ALA A 371 11.66 -19.80 7.91
C ALA A 371 12.00 -19.16 9.27
N ASP A 372 11.47 -17.97 9.55
CA ASP A 372 11.70 -17.21 10.78
C ASP A 372 10.53 -17.28 11.78
N GLY A 373 9.59 -18.19 11.57
CA GLY A 373 8.47 -18.44 12.46
C GLY A 373 7.12 -17.91 11.96
N GLY A 374 6.06 -18.62 12.32
CA GLY A 374 4.72 -18.43 11.77
C GLY A 374 4.51 -19.17 10.44
N GLU A 375 3.30 -19.07 9.89
CA GLU A 375 2.93 -19.70 8.63
C GLU A 375 2.02 -18.78 7.78
N PRO A 376 2.18 -18.78 6.45
CA PRO A 376 1.19 -18.18 5.55
C PRO A 376 -0.08 -19.05 5.52
N VAL A 377 -1.18 -18.45 5.06
CA VAL A 377 -2.39 -19.21 4.73
C VAL A 377 -2.15 -19.89 3.38
N TYR A 378 -2.64 -21.11 3.20
CA TYR A 378 -2.62 -21.75 1.89
C TYR A 378 -3.86 -22.62 1.67
N ASN A 379 -4.20 -22.81 0.39
CA ASN A 379 -5.22 -23.77 -0.02
C ASN A 379 -4.70 -24.61 -1.19
N VAL A 380 -5.31 -25.79 -1.37
CA VAL A 380 -4.94 -26.75 -2.42
C VAL A 380 -6.19 -27.08 -3.23
N ASN A 381 -6.14 -26.86 -4.54
CA ASN A 381 -7.21 -27.19 -5.47
C ASN A 381 -6.66 -28.07 -6.60
N GLY A 382 -6.88 -29.39 -6.48
CA GLY A 382 -6.24 -30.36 -7.38
C GLY A 382 -4.72 -30.29 -7.23
N ASN A 383 -4.03 -30.01 -8.34
CA ASN A 383 -2.56 -29.89 -8.38
C ASN A 383 -2.06 -28.48 -8.04
N LEU A 384 -2.95 -27.47 -8.02
CA LEU A 384 -2.59 -26.08 -7.79
C LEU A 384 -2.63 -25.77 -6.29
N VAL A 385 -1.52 -25.25 -5.77
CA VAL A 385 -1.41 -24.76 -4.41
C VAL A 385 -1.31 -23.24 -4.45
N THR A 386 -2.11 -22.56 -3.65
CA THR A 386 -2.11 -21.09 -3.54
C THR A 386 -1.68 -20.70 -2.14
N ILE A 387 -0.57 -19.98 -2.03
CA ILE A 387 -0.04 -19.39 -0.80
C ILE A 387 -0.47 -17.93 -0.71
N ASP A 388 -1.06 -17.55 0.40
CA ASP A 388 -1.46 -16.20 0.74
C ASP A 388 -0.64 -15.69 1.94
N LEU A 389 0.12 -14.63 1.70
CA LEU A 389 1.02 -14.04 2.69
C LEU A 389 0.30 -13.19 3.75
N THR A 390 -0.99 -12.88 3.57
CA THR A 390 -1.79 -12.06 4.49
C THR A 390 -1.13 -10.71 4.79
N TRP A 391 -0.88 -10.40 6.06
CA TRP A 391 -0.19 -9.17 6.50
C TRP A 391 1.28 -9.08 6.06
N ARG A 392 1.86 -10.18 5.55
CA ARG A 392 3.28 -10.28 5.17
C ARG A 392 3.51 -10.15 3.66
N GLY A 393 2.49 -9.72 2.92
CA GLY A 393 2.52 -9.61 1.45
C GLY A 393 3.12 -8.31 0.90
N ILE A 394 3.66 -7.43 1.75
CA ILE A 394 4.21 -6.12 1.37
C ILE A 394 5.74 -6.20 1.39
N PHE A 395 6.39 -5.88 0.27
CA PHE A 395 7.84 -5.96 0.10
C PHE A 395 8.43 -4.61 -0.28
N HIS A 396 8.65 -3.76 0.71
CA HIS A 396 9.47 -2.55 0.56
C HIS A 396 10.91 -2.89 0.15
N LEU A 397 11.67 -1.85 -0.24
CA LEU A 397 13.10 -1.94 -0.51
C LEU A 397 13.85 -2.82 0.51
N ASN A 398 14.71 -3.69 0.00
CA ASN A 398 15.59 -4.57 0.76
C ASN A 398 14.86 -5.51 1.74
N THR A 399 13.65 -5.97 1.38
CA THR A 399 12.85 -6.91 2.18
C THR A 399 12.98 -8.33 1.63
N THR A 400 13.21 -9.32 2.49
CA THR A 400 13.28 -10.74 2.10
C THR A 400 12.40 -11.59 3.02
N VAL A 401 11.61 -12.48 2.43
CA VAL A 401 10.79 -13.49 3.11
C VAL A 401 11.17 -14.87 2.59
N LYS A 402 11.42 -15.82 3.49
CA LYS A 402 11.71 -17.21 3.14
C LYS A 402 10.61 -18.12 3.65
N ILE A 403 10.16 -19.03 2.78
CA ILE A 403 9.07 -19.97 3.02
C ILE A 403 9.61 -21.39 2.87
N ILE A 404 9.34 -22.25 3.84
CA ILE A 404 9.66 -23.67 3.82
C ILE A 404 8.39 -24.45 3.48
N ILE A 405 8.44 -25.21 2.40
CA ILE A 405 7.35 -26.05 1.90
C ILE A 405 7.74 -27.51 2.10
N GLU A 406 6.92 -28.25 2.82
CA GLU A 406 7.10 -29.69 3.04
C GLU A 406 6.02 -30.47 2.32
N ILE A 407 6.41 -31.44 1.50
CA ILE A 407 5.50 -32.24 0.67
C ILE A 407 5.80 -33.72 0.84
N GLN A 408 4.75 -34.51 1.02
CA GLN A 408 4.83 -35.96 0.91
C GLN A 408 4.72 -36.38 -0.56
N LYS A 409 5.79 -36.98 -1.06
CA LYS A 409 5.97 -37.42 -2.44
C LYS A 409 4.86 -38.39 -2.85
N SER A 410 4.07 -37.98 -3.84
CA SER A 410 3.02 -38.80 -4.46
C SER A 410 2.66 -38.27 -5.85
N GLY A 411 2.12 -39.14 -6.71
CA GLY A 411 1.81 -38.82 -8.11
C GLY A 411 3.03 -38.78 -9.03
N ASP A 412 2.81 -38.33 -10.27
CA ASP A 412 3.78 -38.30 -11.37
C ASP A 412 4.67 -37.04 -11.37
N ASN A 413 4.24 -35.96 -10.72
CA ASN A 413 5.04 -34.73 -10.58
C ASN A 413 5.01 -34.15 -9.16
N PRO A 414 5.68 -34.81 -8.19
CA PRO A 414 5.58 -34.47 -6.77
C PRO A 414 6.37 -33.22 -6.33
N TYR A 415 7.33 -32.75 -7.14
CA TYR A 415 8.16 -31.61 -6.79
C TYR A 415 7.42 -30.30 -7.05
N PRO A 416 7.53 -29.27 -6.18
CA PRO A 416 7.04 -27.93 -6.52
C PRO A 416 7.65 -27.41 -7.81
N HIS A 417 6.79 -26.95 -8.71
CA HIS A 417 7.17 -26.37 -9.99
C HIS A 417 6.14 -25.31 -10.41
N ASN A 418 6.44 -24.60 -11.50
CA ASN A 418 5.56 -23.58 -12.07
C ASN A 418 5.13 -22.51 -11.05
N PHE A 419 6.09 -22.04 -10.25
CA PHE A 419 5.85 -20.94 -9.32
C PHE A 419 5.46 -19.67 -10.09
N LYS A 420 4.40 -19.01 -9.65
CA LYS A 420 3.95 -17.72 -10.18
C LYS A 420 3.65 -16.76 -9.04
N ILE A 421 4.21 -15.56 -9.14
CA ILE A 421 3.95 -14.47 -8.20
C ILE A 421 2.81 -13.65 -8.80
N HIS A 422 1.70 -13.55 -8.07
CA HIS A 422 0.55 -12.75 -8.48
C HIS A 422 0.56 -11.46 -7.68
N TYR A 423 0.96 -10.36 -8.33
CA TYR A 423 0.91 -9.03 -7.72
C TYR A 423 -0.55 -8.63 -7.40
N LEU A 424 -0.74 -7.73 -6.44
CA LEU A 424 -2.04 -7.15 -6.14
C LEU A 424 -2.39 -6.05 -7.16
N ARG A 425 -2.55 -6.46 -8.43
CA ARG A 425 -2.97 -5.65 -9.58
C ARG A 425 -3.75 -6.57 -10.54
N GLY A 426 -4.56 -6.01 -11.44
CA GLY A 426 -5.17 -6.81 -12.50
C GLY A 426 -4.14 -7.30 -13.51
N GLU A 427 -3.92 -8.62 -13.55
CA GLU A 427 -3.02 -9.25 -14.53
C GLU A 427 -3.49 -9.06 -15.99
N SER A 428 -4.80 -8.91 -16.20
CA SER A 428 -5.42 -8.77 -17.51
C SER A 428 -5.92 -7.35 -17.80
N ILE A 429 -5.41 -6.35 -17.09
CA ILE A 429 -5.81 -4.96 -17.34
C ILE A 429 -5.51 -4.54 -18.79
N ILE A 430 -6.50 -3.92 -19.43
CA ILE A 430 -6.39 -3.46 -20.82
C ILE A 430 -6.02 -1.99 -20.83
N TYR A 431 -4.83 -1.69 -21.37
CA TYR A 431 -4.42 -0.34 -21.77
C TYR A 431 -4.23 -0.32 -23.29
N PRO A 432 -5.17 0.25 -24.07
CA PRO A 432 -5.11 0.22 -25.52
C PRO A 432 -3.94 1.08 -26.04
N THR A 433 -3.23 0.58 -27.05
CA THR A 433 -2.24 1.39 -27.78
C THR A 433 -2.96 2.36 -28.70
N ILE A 434 -2.73 3.67 -28.53
CA ILE A 434 -3.35 4.71 -29.38
C ILE A 434 -2.70 4.72 -30.78
N GLY A 435 -1.38 4.70 -30.81
CA GLY A 435 -0.54 4.67 -32.00
C GLY A 435 0.93 4.58 -31.59
N GLU A 436 1.81 4.33 -32.54
CA GLU A 436 3.26 4.18 -32.30
C GLU A 436 4.05 5.05 -33.28
N LEU A 437 5.30 5.37 -32.90
CA LEU A 437 6.27 5.88 -33.87
C LEU A 437 6.62 4.79 -34.89
N PRO A 438 7.01 5.16 -36.12
CA PRO A 438 7.59 4.21 -37.07
C PRO A 438 8.70 3.39 -36.42
N ALA A 439 8.74 2.07 -36.70
CA ALA A 439 9.77 1.17 -36.17
C ALA A 439 11.20 1.54 -36.63
N SER A 440 11.34 2.43 -37.62
CA SER A 440 12.63 2.97 -38.05
C SER A 440 13.19 4.06 -37.13
N TRP A 441 12.36 4.63 -36.24
CA TRP A 441 12.77 5.64 -35.29
C TRP A 441 13.85 5.13 -34.34
N LYS A 442 14.88 5.97 -34.13
CA LYS A 442 15.99 5.70 -33.21
C LYS A 442 16.42 7.00 -32.54
N PRO A 443 16.88 6.96 -31.27
CA PRO A 443 17.39 8.14 -30.58
C PRO A 443 18.51 8.87 -31.35
N GLY A 444 18.60 10.19 -31.18
CA GLY A 444 19.58 11.04 -31.83
C GLY A 444 19.16 11.53 -33.22
N ASN A 445 19.86 11.10 -34.27
CA ASN A 445 19.76 11.73 -35.60
C ASN A 445 18.69 11.09 -36.52
N PHE A 446 17.46 10.93 -36.05
CA PHE A 446 16.33 10.45 -36.86
C PHE A 446 15.87 11.48 -37.92
N THR A 447 15.09 11.04 -38.90
CA THR A 447 14.58 11.88 -40.01
C THR A 447 13.07 12.09 -39.90
N LEU A 448 12.49 12.94 -40.77
CA LEU A 448 11.04 13.19 -40.76
C LEU A 448 10.21 11.92 -41.03
N SER A 449 10.69 11.02 -41.91
CA SER A 449 10.02 9.73 -42.17
C SER A 449 10.08 8.75 -41.00
N ASP A 450 11.00 8.98 -40.05
CA ASP A 450 11.05 8.22 -38.81
C ASP A 450 10.03 8.73 -37.77
N LEU A 451 9.36 9.84 -38.05
CA LEU A 451 8.29 10.40 -37.21
C LEU A 451 6.90 10.14 -37.82
N ILE A 452 6.78 10.26 -39.14
CA ILE A 452 5.51 10.17 -39.85
C ILE A 452 5.51 8.94 -40.77
N ALA A 453 4.71 7.94 -40.41
CA ALA A 453 4.55 6.70 -41.20
C ALA A 453 3.82 6.94 -42.54
N ASP A 454 2.70 7.69 -42.49
CA ASP A 454 1.90 8.06 -43.66
C ASP A 454 1.47 9.54 -43.56
N PRO A 455 2.14 10.46 -44.29
CA PRO A 455 1.79 11.88 -44.26
C PRO A 455 0.36 12.18 -44.70
N LYS A 456 -0.25 11.34 -45.56
CA LYS A 456 -1.61 11.58 -46.04
C LYS A 456 -2.62 11.41 -44.92
N SER A 457 -2.55 10.30 -44.17
CA SER A 457 -3.39 10.09 -42.99
C SER A 457 -3.04 11.09 -41.90
N TYR A 458 -1.75 11.32 -41.65
CA TYR A 458 -1.29 12.18 -40.56
C TYR A 458 -1.94 13.56 -40.59
N TYR A 459 -1.98 14.20 -41.77
CA TYR A 459 -2.55 15.53 -41.98
C TYR A 459 -3.98 15.51 -42.56
N ASP A 460 -4.69 14.37 -42.53
CA ASP A 460 -6.08 14.31 -43.00
C ASP A 460 -6.98 15.13 -42.06
N PRO A 461 -7.66 16.18 -42.55
CA PRO A 461 -8.54 16.97 -41.70
C PRO A 461 -9.85 16.26 -41.37
N HIS A 462 -10.21 15.18 -42.10
CA HIS A 462 -11.46 14.46 -41.90
C HIS A 462 -11.52 13.86 -40.49
N VAL A 463 -12.56 14.24 -39.76
CA VAL A 463 -12.81 13.76 -38.40
C VAL A 463 -13.75 12.57 -38.47
N LYS A 464 -13.29 11.43 -37.92
CA LYS A 464 -14.13 10.25 -37.74
C LYS A 464 -14.81 10.34 -36.37
N PRO A 465 -16.15 10.40 -36.30
CA PRO A 465 -16.85 10.36 -35.01
C PRO A 465 -16.63 9.02 -34.31
N HIS A 466 -16.68 9.03 -32.98
CA HIS A 466 -16.52 7.83 -32.16
C HIS A 466 -17.50 7.81 -30.99
N GLN A 467 -17.41 6.79 -30.14
CA GLN A 467 -18.25 6.59 -28.96
C GLN A 467 -17.39 5.98 -27.83
N ASN A 468 -16.20 6.55 -27.61
CA ASN A 468 -15.32 6.07 -26.56
C ASN A 468 -15.72 6.78 -25.26
N GLY A 469 -15.83 6.01 -24.20
CA GLY A 469 -16.12 6.57 -22.89
C GLY A 469 -14.86 7.08 -22.18
N PHE A 470 -14.64 6.60 -20.96
CA PHE A 470 -13.45 6.90 -20.17
C PHE A 470 -12.15 6.48 -20.87
N ILE A 471 -12.04 5.22 -21.34
CA ILE A 471 -10.86 4.68 -22.01
C ILE A 471 -11.03 4.74 -23.54
N MET A 472 -9.97 5.14 -24.24
CA MET A 472 -9.93 5.19 -25.70
C MET A 472 -9.57 3.82 -26.30
N TYR A 473 -10.49 2.85 -26.24
CA TYR A 473 -10.29 1.53 -26.85
C TYR A 473 -10.19 1.56 -28.37
N ASN A 474 -10.93 2.47 -29.02
CA ASN A 474 -10.96 2.61 -30.48
C ASN A 474 -10.66 4.05 -30.88
N PRO A 475 -9.38 4.46 -30.89
CA PRO A 475 -8.98 5.83 -31.22
C PRO A 475 -9.52 6.27 -32.59
N PRO A 476 -10.04 7.50 -32.73
CA PRO A 476 -10.55 8.00 -34.01
C PRO A 476 -9.42 8.22 -35.03
N HIS A 477 -8.21 8.50 -34.55
CA HIS A 477 -7.00 8.67 -35.34
C HIS A 477 -5.76 8.26 -34.52
N PRO A 478 -4.75 7.58 -35.10
CA PRO A 478 -3.60 7.11 -34.34
C PRO A 478 -2.60 8.21 -33.97
N THR A 479 -2.57 9.34 -34.67
CA THR A 479 -1.60 10.43 -34.43
C THR A 479 -2.22 11.80 -34.17
N GLN A 480 -3.55 11.93 -34.23
CA GLN A 480 -4.23 13.22 -34.03
C GLN A 480 -5.01 13.22 -32.71
N ILE A 481 -5.12 14.39 -32.10
CA ILE A 481 -5.94 14.63 -30.90
C ILE A 481 -7.25 15.28 -31.34
N ILE A 482 -8.37 14.59 -31.14
CA ILE A 482 -9.69 15.06 -31.54
C ILE A 482 -10.46 15.51 -30.29
N ILE A 483 -10.29 16.77 -29.92
CA ILE A 483 -11.13 17.41 -28.88
C ILE A 483 -12.27 18.14 -29.58
N GLY A 484 -13.45 17.53 -29.54
CA GLY A 484 -14.66 18.07 -30.17
C GLY A 484 -15.25 19.20 -29.34
N LEU A 485 -15.16 20.45 -29.83
CA LEU A 485 -15.66 21.60 -29.08
C LEU A 485 -17.15 21.83 -29.28
N ALA A 486 -17.96 20.79 -29.20
CA ALA A 486 -19.39 20.84 -29.53
C ALA A 486 -20.18 21.88 -28.73
N ASP A 487 -21.29 22.32 -29.33
CA ASP A 487 -22.35 22.99 -28.59
C ASP A 487 -23.19 21.93 -27.86
N ILE A 488 -23.60 22.25 -26.63
CA ILE A 488 -24.27 21.33 -25.72
C ILE A 488 -25.70 21.80 -25.50
N ASP A 489 -26.64 21.02 -26.04
CA ASP A 489 -28.09 21.24 -25.89
C ASP A 489 -28.65 20.61 -24.60
N TYR A 490 -27.84 19.84 -23.88
CA TYR A 490 -28.20 19.26 -22.58
C TYR A 490 -28.02 20.28 -21.45
N PRO A 491 -28.89 20.29 -20.41
CA PRO A 491 -28.81 21.28 -19.34
C PRO A 491 -27.64 21.03 -18.37
N LEU A 492 -26.42 21.36 -18.81
CA LEU A 492 -25.22 21.34 -17.98
C LEU A 492 -25.38 22.28 -16.78
N ASN A 493 -25.38 21.71 -15.57
CA ASN A 493 -25.48 22.46 -14.31
C ASN A 493 -26.66 23.44 -14.27
N LEU A 494 -27.77 23.04 -14.89
CA LEU A 494 -29.04 23.79 -14.99
C LEU A 494 -29.00 25.01 -15.94
N ALA A 495 -27.93 25.21 -16.71
CA ALA A 495 -27.93 26.17 -17.80
C ALA A 495 -28.81 25.68 -18.96
N SER A 496 -29.38 26.61 -19.71
CA SER A 496 -30.20 26.30 -20.89
C SER A 496 -29.40 25.68 -22.05
N SER A 497 -28.12 26.02 -22.18
CA SER A 497 -27.18 25.47 -23.16
C SER A 497 -25.75 25.75 -22.69
N ALA A 498 -24.77 25.06 -23.29
CA ALA A 498 -23.36 25.37 -23.10
C ALA A 498 -22.58 25.21 -24.41
N ARG A 499 -21.35 25.69 -24.46
CA ARG A 499 -20.38 25.45 -25.54
C ARG A 499 -19.08 24.99 -24.90
N MET A 500 -18.55 23.86 -25.37
CA MET A 500 -17.26 23.36 -24.90
C MET A 500 -16.14 24.26 -25.42
N TRP A 501 -15.15 24.52 -24.57
CA TRP A 501 -13.97 25.31 -24.91
C TRP A 501 -12.77 24.89 -24.07
N VAL A 502 -11.56 25.11 -24.58
CA VAL A 502 -10.32 24.81 -23.88
C VAL A 502 -9.75 26.11 -23.30
N PRO A 503 -9.56 26.23 -21.96
CA PRO A 503 -9.13 27.48 -21.34
C PRO A 503 -7.78 28.01 -21.86
N ASN A 504 -6.81 27.11 -22.06
CA ASN A 504 -5.51 27.43 -22.63
C ASN A 504 -4.81 26.17 -23.20
N LYS A 505 -3.75 26.39 -23.99
CA LYS A 505 -2.99 25.31 -24.65
C LYS A 505 -2.17 24.43 -23.68
N TYR A 506 -1.77 24.94 -22.51
CA TYR A 506 -1.03 24.14 -21.52
C TYR A 506 -1.92 23.08 -20.88
N PHE A 507 -3.18 23.43 -20.59
CA PHE A 507 -4.19 22.46 -20.20
C PHE A 507 -4.45 21.41 -21.29
N ALA A 508 -4.51 21.82 -22.56
CA ALA A 508 -4.62 20.87 -23.67
C ALA A 508 -3.42 19.90 -23.73
N MET A 509 -2.20 20.39 -23.50
CA MET A 509 -1.01 19.53 -23.42
C MET A 509 -1.08 18.55 -22.24
N GLY A 510 -1.62 18.99 -21.09
CA GLY A 510 -1.91 18.11 -19.94
C GLY A 510 -2.93 17.01 -20.28
N LEU A 511 -4.04 17.36 -20.97
CA LEU A 511 -5.03 16.39 -21.47
C LEU A 511 -4.40 15.38 -22.44
N ALA A 512 -3.54 15.85 -23.34
CA ALA A 512 -2.88 14.98 -24.31
C ALA A 512 -1.89 14.01 -23.67
N LEU A 513 -1.17 14.45 -22.63
CA LEU A 513 -0.31 13.54 -21.87
C LEU A 513 -1.14 12.52 -21.08
N ALA A 514 -2.24 12.93 -20.45
CA ALA A 514 -3.15 11.98 -19.81
C ALA A 514 -3.71 10.94 -20.81
N TYR A 515 -3.99 11.39 -22.04
CA TYR A 515 -4.45 10.53 -23.13
C TYR A 515 -3.38 9.53 -23.60
N GLU A 516 -2.17 9.99 -23.94
CA GLU A 516 -1.12 9.07 -24.43
C GLU A 516 -0.55 8.19 -23.30
N TRP A 517 -0.47 8.70 -22.07
CA TRP A 517 0.09 7.97 -20.93
C TRP A 517 -0.92 6.97 -20.34
N PHE A 518 -2.10 7.44 -19.93
CA PHE A 518 -3.10 6.64 -19.21
C PHE A 518 -4.28 6.18 -20.08
N LYS A 519 -4.27 6.51 -21.38
CA LYS A 519 -5.27 6.05 -22.37
C LYS A 519 -6.68 6.63 -22.14
N VAL A 520 -6.75 7.72 -21.38
CA VAL A 520 -8.00 8.41 -21.01
C VAL A 520 -8.47 9.30 -22.15
N ASN A 521 -9.76 9.21 -22.52
CA ASN A 521 -10.35 10.07 -23.53
C ASN A 521 -10.30 11.55 -23.08
N PRO A 522 -9.67 12.46 -23.85
CA PRO A 522 -9.64 13.88 -23.48
C PRO A 522 -11.05 14.50 -23.44
N ASN A 523 -12.01 14.00 -24.24
CA ASN A 523 -13.39 14.48 -24.20
C ASN A 523 -14.09 14.10 -22.87
N PHE A 524 -13.74 12.96 -22.27
CA PHE A 524 -14.25 12.58 -20.96
C PHE A 524 -13.74 13.52 -19.86
N LEU A 525 -12.44 13.84 -19.85
CA LEU A 525 -11.89 14.80 -18.90
C LEU A 525 -12.45 16.21 -19.10
N MET A 526 -12.68 16.62 -20.36
CA MET A 526 -13.37 17.87 -20.66
C MET A 526 -14.81 17.87 -20.13
N ALA A 527 -15.56 16.78 -20.29
CA ALA A 527 -16.91 16.65 -19.76
C ALA A 527 -16.94 16.70 -18.23
N LEU A 528 -15.99 16.01 -17.58
CA LEU A 528 -15.84 15.97 -16.13
C LEU A 528 -15.56 17.36 -15.55
N ALA A 529 -14.55 18.07 -16.06
CA ALA A 529 -14.24 19.43 -15.59
C ALA A 529 -15.38 20.44 -15.83
N ALA A 530 -16.11 20.28 -16.93
CA ALA A 530 -17.28 21.10 -17.21
C ALA A 530 -18.41 20.85 -16.19
N LYS A 531 -18.63 19.58 -15.82
CA LYS A 531 -19.62 19.21 -14.82
C LYS A 531 -19.22 19.68 -13.42
N GLU A 532 -17.99 19.40 -13.01
CA GLU A 532 -17.52 19.64 -11.64
C GLU A 532 -17.40 21.13 -11.32
N ASN A 533 -16.82 21.94 -12.22
CA ASN A 533 -16.57 23.35 -11.92
C ASN A 533 -16.66 24.26 -13.16
N TRP A 534 -17.40 23.87 -14.20
CA TRP A 534 -17.48 24.64 -15.46
C TRP A 534 -16.11 24.89 -16.10
N GLY A 535 -15.07 24.14 -15.76
CA GLY A 535 -13.69 24.45 -16.13
C GLY A 535 -13.42 24.49 -17.63
N THR A 536 -14.26 23.82 -18.42
CA THR A 536 -14.07 23.57 -19.86
C THR A 536 -15.33 23.85 -20.68
N ALA A 537 -16.28 24.58 -20.10
CA ALA A 537 -17.52 24.97 -20.77
C ALA A 537 -17.89 26.43 -20.47
N VAL A 538 -18.47 27.10 -21.45
CA VAL A 538 -19.07 28.44 -21.30
C VAL A 538 -20.54 28.42 -21.69
N THR A 539 -21.29 29.44 -21.33
CA THR A 539 -22.72 29.53 -21.66
C THR A 539 -23.14 30.95 -22.05
N LYS A 540 -24.18 31.07 -22.87
CA LYS A 540 -24.89 32.34 -23.12
C LYS A 540 -26.04 32.56 -22.13
N ASP A 541 -26.30 31.61 -21.23
CA ASP A 541 -27.39 31.72 -20.27
C ASP A 541 -27.18 32.91 -19.33
N PRO A 542 -28.05 33.92 -19.35
CA PRO A 542 -27.87 35.13 -18.54
C PRO A 542 -28.04 34.90 -17.04
N ALA A 543 -28.56 33.75 -16.61
CA ALA A 543 -28.63 33.38 -15.20
C ALA A 543 -27.23 33.05 -14.63
N PHE A 544 -26.30 32.61 -15.48
CA PHE A 544 -24.96 32.19 -15.08
C PHE A 544 -23.97 33.33 -15.29
N LYS A 545 -23.72 34.09 -14.23
CA LYS A 545 -22.69 35.14 -14.23
C LYS A 545 -21.31 34.51 -14.07
N GLY A 546 -20.34 35.01 -14.83
CA GLY A 546 -18.96 34.53 -14.78
C GLY A 546 -18.01 35.46 -15.52
N TYR A 547 -16.78 35.01 -15.75
CA TYR A 547 -15.82 35.73 -16.58
C TYR A 547 -16.35 35.86 -18.01
N LYS A 548 -16.16 37.02 -18.64
CA LYS A 548 -16.55 37.23 -20.03
C LYS A 548 -15.50 36.62 -20.95
N VAL A 549 -15.90 35.67 -21.79
CA VAL A 549 -15.05 35.05 -22.81
C VAL A 549 -15.64 35.40 -24.17
N ILE A 550 -14.80 35.92 -25.08
CA ILE A 550 -15.20 36.22 -26.46
C ILE A 550 -14.65 35.12 -27.35
N ILE A 551 -15.54 34.41 -28.04
CA ILE A 551 -15.20 33.36 -29.01
C ILE A 551 -15.91 33.71 -30.32
N ASP A 552 -15.15 33.94 -31.39
CA ASP A 552 -15.68 34.29 -32.72
C ASP A 552 -16.66 35.47 -32.66
N GLU A 553 -16.23 36.59 -32.04
CA GLU A 553 -17.00 37.83 -31.84
C GLU A 553 -18.27 37.70 -30.96
N GLU A 554 -18.55 36.54 -30.38
CA GLU A 554 -19.69 36.33 -29.49
C GLU A 554 -19.28 36.32 -28.01
N GLU A 555 -20.05 37.03 -27.17
CA GLU A 555 -19.86 37.03 -25.71
C GLU A 555 -20.50 35.79 -25.07
N TYR A 556 -19.70 35.07 -24.29
CA TYR A 556 -20.12 33.99 -23.40
C TYR A 556 -19.72 34.31 -21.95
N TYR A 557 -20.40 33.66 -21.01
CA TYR A 557 -20.02 33.64 -19.60
C TYR A 557 -19.34 32.31 -19.26
N TRP A 558 -18.20 32.41 -18.57
CA TRP A 558 -17.49 31.28 -17.99
C TRP A 558 -17.69 31.28 -16.47
N PRO A 559 -18.65 30.51 -15.94
CA PRO A 559 -19.03 30.53 -14.53
C PRO A 559 -18.15 29.63 -13.65
N VAL A 560 -16.87 29.50 -14.00
CA VAL A 560 -15.87 28.74 -13.22
C VAL A 560 -15.58 29.44 -11.89
N GLN A 561 -15.42 28.66 -10.82
CA GLN A 561 -14.79 29.13 -9.59
C GLN A 561 -13.29 28.91 -9.69
N ILE A 562 -12.60 29.84 -10.36
CA ILE A 562 -11.20 29.63 -10.75
C ILE A 562 -10.25 29.51 -9.55
N ASP A 563 -10.55 30.17 -8.44
CA ASP A 563 -9.72 30.17 -7.23
C ASP A 563 -9.98 28.98 -6.28
N HIS A 564 -10.79 28.00 -6.70
CA HIS A 564 -11.14 26.84 -5.87
C HIS A 564 -9.92 25.93 -5.64
N PRO A 565 -9.58 25.56 -4.38
CA PRO A 565 -8.38 24.79 -4.08
C PRO A 565 -8.37 23.39 -4.73
N ASP A 566 -9.54 22.77 -4.87
CA ASP A 566 -9.70 21.45 -5.49
C ASP A 566 -9.67 21.52 -7.05
N GLY A 567 -9.42 22.71 -7.60
CA GLY A 567 -9.25 22.94 -9.03
C GLY A 567 -10.53 22.83 -9.86
N ILE A 568 -10.34 22.70 -11.18
CA ILE A 568 -11.45 22.55 -12.13
C ILE A 568 -12.07 21.15 -12.12
N PHE A 569 -11.39 20.17 -11.53
CA PHE A 569 -11.84 18.78 -11.42
C PHE A 569 -12.45 18.45 -10.05
N GLN A 570 -12.39 19.38 -9.07
CA GLN A 570 -12.88 19.15 -7.71
C GLN A 570 -12.25 17.92 -7.04
N VAL A 571 -10.95 17.68 -7.27
CA VAL A 571 -10.23 16.61 -6.57
C VAL A 571 -10.00 17.06 -5.15
N GLU A 572 -10.63 16.43 -4.17
CA GLU A 572 -10.39 16.78 -2.77
C GLU A 572 -9.00 16.31 -2.30
N SER A 573 -8.40 17.06 -1.37
CA SER A 573 -7.11 16.72 -0.74
C SER A 573 -7.03 15.30 -0.15
N GLY A 574 -8.14 14.73 0.31
CA GLY A 574 -8.21 13.34 0.78
C GLY A 574 -7.92 12.33 -0.34
N ASN A 575 -8.58 12.50 -1.49
CA ASN A 575 -8.33 11.68 -2.68
C ASN A 575 -6.91 11.88 -3.21
N PHE A 576 -6.43 13.13 -3.28
CA PHE A 576 -5.06 13.45 -3.71
C PHE A 576 -3.99 12.74 -2.87
N ASN A 577 -4.12 12.78 -1.54
CA ASN A 577 -3.15 12.09 -0.66
C ASN A 577 -3.20 10.57 -0.80
N GLN A 578 -4.39 10.00 -1.03
CA GLN A 578 -4.56 8.57 -1.26
C GLN A 578 -3.89 8.12 -2.56
N ILE A 579 -4.12 8.80 -3.68
CA ILE A 579 -3.48 8.44 -4.96
C ILE A 579 -1.98 8.73 -4.96
N LYS A 580 -1.53 9.74 -4.20
CA LYS A 580 -0.11 10.01 -3.96
C LYS A 580 0.56 8.85 -3.23
N ALA A 581 -0.10 8.26 -2.23
CA ALA A 581 0.41 7.08 -1.53
C ALA A 581 0.43 5.82 -2.42
N TYR A 582 -0.56 5.68 -3.32
CA TYR A 582 -0.68 4.51 -4.20
C TYR A 582 0.31 4.54 -5.37
N TYR A 583 0.73 5.71 -5.82
CA TYR A 583 1.61 5.87 -6.99
C TYR A 583 2.92 6.59 -6.65
N PRO A 584 3.82 5.95 -5.87
CA PRO A 584 5.11 6.51 -5.51
C PRO A 584 6.03 6.78 -6.71
N ASP A 585 5.79 6.10 -7.84
CA ASP A 585 6.49 6.29 -9.11
C ASP A 585 6.04 7.55 -9.87
N ILE A 586 4.80 8.00 -9.67
CA ILE A 586 4.23 9.17 -10.37
C ILE A 586 4.41 10.43 -9.51
N PHE A 587 4.10 10.35 -8.22
CA PHE A 587 4.09 11.51 -7.33
C PHE A 587 5.34 11.57 -6.45
N PRO A 588 6.10 12.68 -6.47
CA PRO A 588 7.16 12.90 -5.50
C PRO A 588 6.57 13.17 -4.11
N ASP A 589 7.37 12.93 -3.06
CA ASP A 589 6.93 13.16 -1.68
C ASP A 589 6.59 14.63 -1.39
N THR A 590 7.14 15.55 -2.19
CA THR A 590 6.89 17.01 -2.10
C THR A 590 5.60 17.45 -2.80
N ALA A 591 4.87 16.56 -3.48
CA ALA A 591 3.62 16.91 -4.15
C ALA A 591 2.60 17.44 -3.12
N ASP A 592 2.04 18.61 -3.39
CA ASP A 592 1.06 19.29 -2.56
C ASP A 592 -0.25 19.45 -3.31
N HIS A 593 -1.37 19.34 -2.60
CA HIS A 593 -2.69 19.33 -3.20
C HIS A 593 -2.99 20.64 -3.96
N ASP A 594 -2.90 21.79 -3.27
CA ASP A 594 -3.28 23.07 -3.85
C ASP A 594 -2.33 23.43 -4.99
N ASP A 595 -1.03 23.16 -4.85
CA ASP A 595 -0.01 23.40 -5.89
C ASP A 595 -0.22 22.60 -7.18
N TYR A 596 -0.91 21.44 -7.11
CA TYR A 596 -1.17 20.59 -8.28
C TYR A 596 -2.57 20.79 -8.86
N MET A 597 -3.53 21.20 -8.04
CA MET A 597 -4.94 21.26 -8.41
C MET A 597 -5.47 22.68 -8.63
N LYS A 598 -5.08 23.63 -7.77
CA LYS A 598 -5.61 24.98 -7.80
C LYS A 598 -5.03 25.77 -8.97
N VAL A 599 -5.86 26.03 -9.96
CA VAL A 599 -5.52 26.89 -11.10
C VAL A 599 -5.77 28.35 -10.78
N SER A 600 -5.38 29.22 -11.71
CA SER A 600 -5.71 30.64 -11.70
C SER A 600 -6.00 31.13 -13.12
N LEU A 601 -6.40 32.41 -13.26
CA LEU A 601 -6.59 33.02 -14.58
C LEU A 601 -5.29 33.16 -15.38
N ASP A 602 -4.12 33.03 -14.73
CA ASP A 602 -2.84 33.03 -15.42
C ASP A 602 -2.63 31.67 -16.11
N PRO A 603 -2.50 31.62 -17.44
CA PRO A 603 -2.25 30.37 -18.14
C PRO A 603 -0.89 29.74 -17.79
N ASN A 604 0.05 30.48 -17.20
CA ASN A 604 1.37 29.96 -16.78
C ASN A 604 1.34 29.32 -15.38
N ASP A 605 0.18 29.25 -14.74
CA ASP A 605 0.00 28.46 -13.54
C ASP A 605 0.26 26.98 -13.86
N THR A 606 1.19 26.35 -13.14
CA THR A 606 1.57 24.96 -13.41
C THR A 606 0.42 23.99 -13.21
N ALA A 607 -0.56 24.37 -12.39
CA ALA A 607 -1.76 23.57 -12.13
C ALA A 607 -2.58 23.31 -13.41
N TRP A 608 -2.47 24.15 -14.44
CA TRP A 608 -3.12 23.89 -15.73
C TRP A 608 -2.58 22.63 -16.41
N ILE A 609 -1.30 22.29 -16.21
CA ILE A 609 -0.71 21.07 -16.75
C ILE A 609 -0.96 19.88 -15.82
N THR A 610 -0.77 20.07 -14.51
CA THR A 610 -0.82 18.95 -13.55
C THR A 610 -2.23 18.47 -13.29
N SER A 611 -3.22 19.37 -13.13
CA SER A 611 -4.58 19.00 -12.74
C SER A 611 -5.26 17.97 -13.65
N PRO A 612 -5.21 18.02 -15.01
CA PRO A 612 -5.79 16.97 -15.84
C PRO A 612 -5.10 15.61 -15.68
N ILE A 613 -3.78 15.61 -15.45
CA ILE A 613 -3.00 14.38 -15.25
C ILE A 613 -3.37 13.76 -13.90
N VAL A 614 -3.48 14.57 -12.84
CA VAL A 614 -3.89 14.09 -11.52
C VAL A 614 -5.30 13.51 -11.53
N ALA A 615 -6.26 14.18 -12.18
CA ALA A 615 -7.60 13.66 -12.36
C ALA A 615 -7.59 12.32 -13.11
N ALA A 616 -6.80 12.21 -14.19
CA ALA A 616 -6.65 10.96 -14.93
C ALA A 616 -6.05 9.82 -14.10
N VAL A 617 -5.06 10.11 -13.23
CA VAL A 617 -4.49 9.12 -12.31
C VAL A 617 -5.54 8.68 -11.27
N SER A 618 -6.35 9.61 -10.76
CA SER A 618 -7.45 9.29 -9.84
C SER A 618 -8.47 8.34 -10.46
N LEU A 619 -8.92 8.63 -11.68
CA LEU A 619 -9.84 7.76 -12.43
C LEU A 619 -9.19 6.40 -12.76
N THR A 620 -7.91 6.41 -13.11
CA THR A 620 -7.14 5.17 -13.38
C THR A 620 -7.01 4.31 -12.14
N MET A 621 -6.85 4.92 -10.95
CA MET A 621 -6.81 4.22 -9.67
C MET A 621 -8.08 3.40 -9.42
N GLU A 622 -9.26 3.98 -9.69
CA GLU A 622 -10.53 3.28 -9.51
C GLU A 622 -10.64 2.06 -10.43
N ARG A 623 -10.21 2.22 -11.69
CA ARG A 623 -10.17 1.13 -12.65
C ARG A 623 -9.19 0.03 -12.23
N GLU A 624 -7.97 0.39 -11.83
CA GLU A 624 -6.97 -0.55 -11.32
C GLU A 624 -7.46 -1.29 -10.07
N LEU A 625 -8.20 -0.61 -9.18
CA LEU A 625 -8.77 -1.20 -7.96
C LEU A 625 -9.81 -2.28 -8.30
N LEU A 626 -10.70 -2.00 -9.25
CA LEU A 626 -11.67 -2.97 -9.75
C LEU A 626 -10.96 -4.18 -10.35
N TYR A 627 -9.97 -3.95 -11.20
CA TYR A 627 -9.17 -5.01 -11.81
C TYR A 627 -8.39 -5.86 -10.79
N ALA A 628 -7.82 -5.26 -9.74
CA ALA A 628 -7.13 -5.99 -8.67
C ALA A 628 -8.06 -6.90 -7.86
N ALA A 629 -9.30 -6.44 -7.63
CA ALA A 629 -10.31 -7.18 -6.90
C ALA A 629 -10.92 -8.33 -7.72
N VAL A 630 -11.33 -8.06 -8.97
CA VAL A 630 -12.16 -8.99 -9.75
C VAL A 630 -11.42 -9.70 -10.90
N GLY A 631 -10.20 -9.28 -11.22
CA GLY A 631 -9.37 -9.89 -12.26
C GLY A 631 -10.07 -9.99 -13.61
N ASP A 632 -10.02 -11.17 -14.23
CA ASP A 632 -10.59 -11.45 -15.56
C ASP A 632 -12.10 -11.19 -15.67
N LYS A 633 -12.83 -11.21 -14.54
CA LYS A 633 -14.26 -10.94 -14.52
C LYS A 633 -14.58 -9.51 -14.95
N TYR A 634 -13.64 -8.57 -14.81
CA TYR A 634 -13.80 -7.21 -15.33
C TYR A 634 -13.89 -7.21 -16.87
N ASN A 635 -12.97 -7.87 -17.56
CA ASN A 635 -12.99 -7.97 -19.01
C ASN A 635 -14.20 -8.77 -19.52
N GLU A 636 -14.63 -9.76 -18.76
CA GLU A 636 -15.89 -10.47 -19.04
C GLU A 636 -17.10 -9.52 -18.95
N PHE A 637 -17.14 -8.62 -17.97
CA PHE A 637 -18.20 -7.62 -17.84
C PHE A 637 -18.22 -6.68 -19.05
N LEU A 638 -17.06 -6.16 -19.46
CA LEU A 638 -16.95 -5.30 -20.65
C LEU A 638 -17.49 -5.96 -21.92
N ARG A 639 -17.35 -7.29 -22.02
CA ARG A 639 -17.86 -8.06 -23.17
C ARG A 639 -19.36 -8.38 -23.08
N LEU A 640 -19.90 -8.53 -21.88
CA LEU A 640 -21.27 -9.03 -21.66
C LEU A 640 -22.29 -7.94 -21.32
N ALA A 641 -21.86 -6.79 -20.81
CA ALA A 641 -22.76 -5.69 -20.49
C ALA A 641 -23.47 -5.18 -21.75
N LYS A 642 -24.81 -5.06 -21.68
CA LYS A 642 -25.61 -4.51 -22.78
C LYS A 642 -25.46 -3.01 -22.94
N ASP A 643 -25.25 -2.29 -21.84
CA ASP A 643 -24.96 -0.87 -21.86
C ASP A 643 -23.52 -0.63 -22.36
N PRO A 644 -23.32 -0.01 -23.54
CA PRO A 644 -21.98 0.23 -24.07
C PRO A 644 -21.20 1.29 -23.29
N TRP A 645 -21.84 2.06 -22.40
CA TRP A 645 -21.21 3.08 -21.57
C TRP A 645 -20.91 2.60 -20.15
N ALA A 646 -21.28 1.36 -19.80
CA ALA A 646 -21.24 0.79 -18.45
C ALA A 646 -19.95 1.09 -17.66
N GLU A 647 -18.78 0.90 -18.27
CA GLU A 647 -17.50 1.20 -17.61
C GLU A 647 -17.37 2.68 -17.24
N THR A 648 -17.78 3.57 -18.15
CA THR A 648 -17.69 5.02 -17.94
C THR A 648 -18.65 5.48 -16.86
N GLU A 649 -19.83 4.86 -16.77
CA GLU A 649 -20.81 5.18 -15.73
C GLU A 649 -20.30 4.78 -14.35
N ILE A 650 -19.68 3.59 -14.24
CA ILE A 650 -19.10 3.09 -12.99
C ILE A 650 -17.96 4.01 -12.54
N ILE A 651 -17.04 4.35 -13.44
CA ILE A 651 -15.87 5.18 -13.11
C ILE A 651 -16.28 6.62 -12.77
N ASP A 652 -17.19 7.24 -13.53
CA ASP A 652 -17.68 8.59 -13.21
C ASP A 652 -18.45 8.63 -11.88
N PHE A 653 -19.27 7.61 -11.61
CA PHE A 653 -19.98 7.49 -10.35
C PHE A 653 -19.01 7.31 -9.17
N GLY A 654 -17.98 6.49 -9.34
CA GLY A 654 -16.92 6.28 -8.36
C GLY A 654 -16.13 7.54 -8.07
N TYR A 655 -15.83 8.33 -9.10
CA TYR A 655 -15.17 9.62 -8.94
C TYR A 655 -16.02 10.58 -8.10
N ASN A 656 -17.31 10.70 -8.43
CA ASN A 656 -18.23 11.61 -7.72
C ASN A 656 -18.60 11.16 -6.30
N ARG A 657 -18.63 9.84 -6.03
CA ARG A 657 -19.20 9.27 -4.79
C ARG A 657 -18.20 8.48 -3.94
N GLY A 658 -17.00 8.25 -4.45
CA GLY A 658 -15.95 7.40 -3.89
C GLY A 658 -16.13 5.91 -4.25
N VAL A 659 -15.02 5.18 -4.29
CA VAL A 659 -14.99 3.74 -4.64
C VAL A 659 -15.81 2.83 -3.72
N GLY A 660 -16.05 3.24 -2.48
CA GLY A 660 -16.95 2.51 -1.57
C GLY A 660 -18.40 2.52 -2.05
N ALA A 661 -18.81 3.53 -2.83
CA ALA A 661 -20.11 3.55 -3.48
C ALA A 661 -20.19 2.49 -4.59
N ILE A 662 -19.12 2.31 -5.39
CA ILE A 662 -19.05 1.22 -6.38
C ILE A 662 -19.11 -0.14 -5.66
N GLU A 663 -18.35 -0.31 -4.57
CA GLU A 663 -18.33 -1.56 -3.81
C GLU A 663 -19.72 -1.96 -3.29
N ALA A 664 -20.50 -0.98 -2.86
CA ALA A 664 -21.85 -1.19 -2.36
C ALA A 664 -22.85 -1.61 -3.45
N LEU A 665 -22.56 -1.36 -4.73
CA LEU A 665 -23.43 -1.76 -5.84
C LEU A 665 -23.35 -3.25 -6.14
N LYS A 666 -22.25 -3.92 -5.76
CA LYS A 666 -22.06 -5.37 -5.94
C LYS A 666 -22.26 -5.82 -7.40
N ILE A 667 -21.80 -5.00 -8.35
CA ILE A 667 -21.94 -5.25 -9.79
C ILE A 667 -21.19 -6.52 -10.19
N PHE A 668 -20.01 -6.74 -9.62
CA PHE A 668 -19.15 -7.88 -9.97
C PHE A 668 -19.39 -9.09 -9.08
N SER A 669 -20.38 -9.04 -8.20
CA SER A 669 -20.74 -10.09 -7.26
C SER A 669 -22.26 -10.33 -7.29
N ASP A 670 -22.99 -9.86 -6.28
CA ASP A 670 -24.37 -10.24 -6.02
C ASP A 670 -25.35 -9.81 -7.12
N ASN A 671 -25.08 -8.68 -7.78
CA ASN A 671 -25.97 -8.07 -8.76
C ASN A 671 -25.51 -8.24 -10.22
N TRP A 672 -24.58 -9.16 -10.49
CA TRP A 672 -24.01 -9.41 -11.81
C TRP A 672 -25.05 -9.51 -12.93
N GLU A 673 -26.02 -10.42 -12.78
CA GLU A 673 -27.04 -10.66 -13.80
C GLU A 673 -27.91 -9.43 -14.07
N LYS A 674 -28.20 -8.62 -13.04
CA LYS A 674 -28.92 -7.37 -13.22
C LYS A 674 -28.05 -6.37 -14.00
N ALA A 675 -26.78 -6.26 -13.66
CA ALA A 675 -25.85 -5.33 -14.27
C ALA A 675 -25.61 -5.63 -15.75
N ILE A 676 -25.26 -6.87 -16.11
CA ILE A 676 -24.99 -7.21 -17.52
C ILE A 676 -26.24 -7.14 -18.41
N ASN A 677 -27.43 -7.30 -17.83
CA ASN A 677 -28.69 -7.26 -18.58
C ASN A 677 -29.35 -5.88 -18.66
N ALA A 678 -28.87 -4.89 -17.90
CA ALA A 678 -29.36 -3.52 -17.95
C ALA A 678 -28.96 -2.86 -19.28
N GLU A 679 -29.93 -2.27 -19.99
CA GLU A 679 -29.66 -1.47 -21.20
C GLU A 679 -29.12 -0.08 -20.87
N VAL A 680 -29.47 0.43 -19.69
CA VAL A 680 -28.97 1.70 -19.13
C VAL A 680 -28.62 1.44 -17.66
N LEU A 681 -27.36 1.12 -17.41
CA LEU A 681 -26.87 0.66 -16.11
C LEU A 681 -27.15 1.70 -15.04
N TRP A 682 -26.90 2.98 -15.32
CA TRP A 682 -27.01 4.02 -14.30
C TRP A 682 -28.41 4.23 -13.76
N LYS A 683 -29.42 4.04 -14.62
CA LYS A 683 -30.83 4.14 -14.23
C LYS A 683 -31.26 2.94 -13.39
N GLU A 684 -30.87 1.74 -13.80
CA GLU A 684 -31.24 0.49 -13.12
C GLU A 684 -30.63 0.40 -11.72
N PHE A 685 -29.46 1.01 -11.50
CA PHE A 685 -28.74 1.02 -10.22
C PHE A 685 -28.86 2.34 -9.45
N ASN A 686 -29.63 3.31 -9.95
CA ASN A 686 -29.78 4.65 -9.35
C ASN A 686 -28.43 5.34 -9.04
N MET A 687 -27.44 5.16 -9.92
CA MET A 687 -26.12 5.75 -9.79
C MET A 687 -26.05 7.11 -10.51
N GLU A 688 -27.05 7.96 -10.29
CA GLU A 688 -27.14 9.28 -10.94
C GLU A 688 -26.02 10.24 -10.51
N GLY A 689 -25.44 10.02 -9.32
CA GLY A 689 -24.48 10.93 -8.69
C GLY A 689 -25.14 12.23 -8.20
N PHE A 690 -24.34 13.16 -7.69
CA PHE A 690 -24.89 14.44 -7.24
C PHE A 690 -25.29 15.33 -8.42
N GLY A 691 -26.58 15.70 -8.47
CA GLY A 691 -27.10 16.64 -9.46
C GLY A 691 -27.03 16.13 -10.90
N GLY A 692 -27.32 14.84 -11.12
CA GLY A 692 -27.29 14.25 -12.46
C GLY A 692 -25.88 14.15 -13.03
N HIS A 693 -24.88 13.81 -12.20
CA HIS A 693 -23.47 13.80 -12.56
C HIS A 693 -23.20 12.86 -13.74
N VAL A 694 -23.44 11.56 -13.54
CA VAL A 694 -23.21 10.49 -14.52
C VAL A 694 -23.88 10.76 -15.86
N PRO A 695 -25.20 11.01 -15.95
CA PRO A 695 -25.81 11.29 -17.24
C PRO A 695 -25.29 12.57 -17.89
N THR A 696 -24.86 13.59 -17.12
CA THR A 696 -24.32 14.82 -17.71
C THR A 696 -22.94 14.57 -18.35
N VAL A 697 -22.03 13.90 -17.63
CA VAL A 697 -20.67 13.63 -18.12
C VAL A 697 -20.71 12.71 -19.34
N ILE A 698 -21.51 11.65 -19.31
CA ILE A 698 -21.69 10.73 -20.45
C ILE A 698 -22.23 11.47 -21.68
N ASN A 699 -23.29 12.27 -21.51
CA ASN A 699 -23.91 12.97 -22.64
C ASN A 699 -22.95 14.01 -23.27
N ILE A 700 -22.19 14.76 -22.46
CA ILE A 700 -21.20 15.71 -22.98
C ILE A 700 -20.08 14.96 -23.69
N THR A 701 -19.55 13.88 -23.10
CA THR A 701 -18.53 13.03 -23.73
C THR A 701 -18.99 12.53 -25.09
N ALA A 702 -20.18 11.93 -25.16
CA ALA A 702 -20.75 11.42 -26.40
C ALA A 702 -21.01 12.52 -27.44
N THR A 703 -21.41 13.73 -27.01
CA THR A 703 -21.64 14.86 -27.92
C THR A 703 -20.32 15.38 -28.50
N MET A 704 -19.28 15.52 -27.66
CA MET A 704 -17.94 15.91 -28.09
C MET A 704 -17.31 14.86 -29.03
N ASP A 705 -17.51 13.57 -28.75
CA ASP A 705 -17.04 12.46 -29.58
C ASP A 705 -17.69 12.42 -30.98
N MET A 706 -18.88 13.00 -31.13
CA MET A 706 -19.63 13.09 -32.38
C MET A 706 -19.36 14.38 -33.17
N GLU A 707 -18.62 15.32 -32.58
CA GLU A 707 -18.25 16.58 -33.22
C GLU A 707 -17.29 16.34 -34.38
N THR A 708 -17.56 16.98 -35.52
CA THR A 708 -16.73 16.84 -36.73
C THR A 708 -16.44 18.16 -37.42
N GLU A 709 -17.14 19.23 -37.03
CA GLU A 709 -17.02 20.56 -37.61
C GLU A 709 -15.95 21.38 -36.89
N ARG A 710 -15.95 21.37 -35.55
CA ARG A 710 -15.08 22.22 -34.72
C ARG A 710 -14.23 21.42 -33.74
N ILE A 711 -13.03 21.06 -34.20
CA ILE A 711 -11.99 20.40 -33.38
C ILE A 711 -10.98 21.42 -32.88
N TYR A 712 -10.62 21.34 -31.60
CA TYR A 712 -9.59 22.19 -31.03
C TYR A 712 -8.23 22.00 -31.72
N ASP A 713 -7.54 23.11 -31.97
CA ASP A 713 -6.13 23.13 -32.36
C ASP A 713 -5.46 24.39 -31.79
N ALA A 714 -4.14 24.35 -31.68
CA ALA A 714 -3.32 25.46 -31.19
C ALA A 714 -1.91 25.41 -31.75
N ASN A 715 -1.31 26.59 -31.94
CA ASN A 715 0.10 26.71 -32.31
C ASN A 715 0.97 26.56 -31.05
N LEU A 716 1.90 25.61 -31.08
CA LEU A 716 2.88 25.40 -30.02
C LEU A 716 4.25 25.85 -30.52
N THR A 717 4.85 26.79 -29.81
CA THR A 717 6.24 27.22 -30.01
C THR A 717 7.19 26.30 -29.26
N TRP A 718 8.49 26.42 -29.52
CA TRP A 718 9.49 25.66 -28.77
C TRP A 718 9.44 25.96 -27.26
N ASP A 719 9.28 27.22 -26.89
CA ASP A 719 9.24 27.64 -25.49
C ASP A 719 8.04 27.03 -24.75
N ASP A 720 6.91 26.83 -25.44
CA ASP A 720 5.75 26.13 -24.87
C ASP A 720 6.07 24.66 -24.55
N ILE A 721 6.79 23.99 -25.46
CA ILE A 721 7.21 22.58 -25.30
C ILE A 721 8.25 22.46 -24.17
N GLU A 722 9.22 23.37 -24.13
CA GLU A 722 10.24 23.42 -23.08
C GLU A 722 9.62 23.69 -21.70
N TYR A 723 8.70 24.64 -21.62
CA TYR A 723 7.94 24.92 -20.40
C TYR A 723 7.13 23.69 -19.96
N PHE A 724 6.39 23.05 -20.88
CA PHE A 724 5.60 21.86 -20.58
C PHE A 724 6.45 20.74 -19.96
N PHE A 725 7.54 20.35 -20.61
CA PHE A 725 8.40 19.28 -20.09
C PHE A 725 9.15 19.69 -18.82
N THR A 726 9.48 20.97 -18.65
CA THR A 726 10.05 21.47 -17.39
C THR A 726 9.07 21.28 -16.23
N VAL A 727 7.79 21.62 -16.43
CA VAL A 727 6.73 21.40 -15.43
C VAL A 727 6.56 19.90 -15.14
N VAL A 728 6.53 19.06 -16.18
CA VAL A 728 6.43 17.59 -16.00
C VAL A 728 7.58 17.06 -15.15
N ARG A 729 8.82 17.50 -15.40
CA ARG A 729 10.00 17.07 -14.62
C ARG A 729 9.96 17.54 -13.17
N GLN A 730 9.38 18.71 -12.91
CA GLN A 730 9.30 19.30 -11.57
C GLN A 730 8.19 18.67 -10.72
N LYS A 731 7.10 18.26 -11.35
CA LYS A 731 5.86 17.85 -10.67
C LYS A 731 5.61 16.34 -10.70
N PHE A 732 6.16 15.62 -11.67
CA PHE A 732 5.98 14.17 -11.77
C PHE A 732 7.30 13.44 -11.73
N PHE A 733 7.20 12.11 -11.59
CA PHE A 733 8.31 11.20 -11.36
C PHE A 733 9.00 11.42 -10.01
N ARG A 734 9.91 10.50 -9.71
CA ARG A 734 10.75 10.53 -8.51
C ARG A 734 12.22 10.56 -8.90
N PRO A 735 13.10 11.23 -8.12
CA PRO A 735 14.53 11.13 -8.32
C PRO A 735 14.99 9.67 -8.41
N GLY A 736 15.69 9.33 -9.50
CA GLY A 736 16.10 7.96 -9.83
C GLY A 736 15.26 7.28 -10.91
N ALA A 737 14.12 7.85 -11.31
CA ALA A 737 13.30 7.29 -12.41
C ALA A 737 13.95 7.56 -13.78
N ILE A 738 14.36 8.81 -13.99
CA ILE A 738 15.03 9.27 -15.21
C ILE A 738 16.21 10.12 -14.77
N SER A 739 17.41 9.78 -15.21
CA SER A 739 18.61 10.55 -14.89
C SER A 739 18.67 11.87 -15.66
N ASP A 740 19.53 12.80 -15.20
CA ASP A 740 19.75 14.07 -15.90
C ASP A 740 20.27 13.86 -17.34
N GLU A 741 21.10 12.85 -17.55
CA GLU A 741 21.67 12.54 -18.86
C GLU A 741 20.61 12.04 -19.84
N GLU A 742 19.75 11.11 -19.41
CA GLU A 742 18.63 10.59 -20.18
C GLU A 742 17.60 11.68 -20.46
N TRP A 743 17.25 12.49 -19.46
CA TRP A 743 16.33 13.62 -19.66
C TRP A 743 16.87 14.63 -20.68
N ASN A 744 18.16 14.96 -20.58
CA ASN A 744 18.78 15.88 -21.53
C ASN A 744 18.87 15.27 -22.94
N ALA A 745 19.04 13.95 -23.08
CA ALA A 745 18.97 13.25 -24.35
C ALA A 745 17.56 13.28 -24.95
N MET A 746 16.55 12.97 -24.12
CA MET A 746 15.14 13.08 -24.47
C MET A 746 14.81 14.49 -24.99
N MET A 747 15.21 15.54 -24.29
CA MET A 747 14.91 16.92 -24.71
C MET A 747 15.60 17.32 -26.02
N ARG A 748 16.78 16.77 -26.34
CA ARG A 748 17.41 16.96 -27.66
C ARG A 748 16.63 16.27 -28.77
N ASP A 749 16.14 15.06 -28.52
CA ASP A 749 15.31 14.34 -29.48
C ASP A 749 13.95 15.04 -29.66
N VAL A 750 13.31 15.48 -28.58
CA VAL A 750 12.09 16.31 -28.64
C VAL A 750 12.32 17.59 -29.44
N LYS A 751 13.44 18.30 -29.20
CA LYS A 751 13.81 19.50 -29.98
C LYS A 751 13.95 19.19 -31.47
N ARG A 752 14.65 18.12 -31.80
CA ARG A 752 14.82 17.69 -33.19
C ARG A 752 13.48 17.33 -33.83
N ALA A 753 12.60 16.62 -33.13
CA ALA A 753 11.27 16.29 -33.64
C ALA A 753 10.43 17.55 -33.89
N TYR A 754 10.43 18.48 -32.93
CA TYR A 754 9.80 19.79 -33.09
C TYR A 754 10.31 20.52 -34.35
N ASP A 755 11.65 20.64 -34.51
CA ASP A 755 12.25 21.38 -35.62
C ASP A 755 11.96 20.74 -36.99
N LEU A 756 11.81 19.41 -37.04
CA LEU A 756 11.47 18.66 -38.26
C LEU A 756 9.99 18.79 -38.62
N LEU A 757 9.09 18.65 -37.64
CA LEU A 757 7.64 18.72 -37.84
C LEU A 757 7.19 20.17 -38.13
N SER A 758 7.83 21.16 -37.51
CA SER A 758 7.50 22.57 -37.72
C SER A 758 7.71 23.05 -39.15
N GLN A 759 8.56 22.38 -39.95
CA GLN A 759 8.78 22.71 -41.35
C GLN A 759 7.49 22.64 -42.18
N HIS A 760 6.53 21.78 -41.81
CA HIS A 760 5.23 21.72 -42.49
C HIS A 760 4.44 23.04 -42.34
N TRP A 761 4.60 23.72 -41.20
CA TRP A 761 3.83 24.90 -40.79
C TRP A 761 4.59 26.22 -41.00
N GLY A 762 5.79 26.18 -41.58
CA GLY A 762 6.62 27.38 -41.82
C GLY A 762 7.81 27.55 -40.87
N GLY A 763 8.01 26.61 -39.94
CA GLY A 763 9.18 26.52 -39.07
C GLY A 763 9.11 27.29 -37.76
N ASP A 764 8.03 28.02 -37.49
CA ASP A 764 7.84 28.87 -36.31
C ASP A 764 7.00 28.20 -35.20
N HIS A 765 6.18 27.20 -35.54
CA HIS A 765 5.36 26.42 -34.59
C HIS A 765 5.11 24.99 -35.08
N ILE A 766 4.56 24.15 -34.20
CA ILE A 766 3.87 22.90 -34.55
C ILE A 766 2.38 22.99 -34.20
N SER A 767 1.56 22.11 -34.75
CA SER A 767 0.14 21.98 -34.38
C SER A 767 -0.02 21.07 -33.16
N TYR A 768 -0.83 21.51 -32.19
CA TYR A 768 -1.27 20.66 -31.10
C TYR A 768 -2.02 19.42 -31.61
N ARG A 769 -3.02 19.61 -32.48
CA ARG A 769 -3.89 18.53 -32.97
C ARG A 769 -3.10 17.45 -33.70
N TYR A 770 -2.21 17.86 -34.62
CA TYR A 770 -1.53 16.93 -35.53
C TYR A 770 -0.23 16.38 -34.96
N ASP A 771 0.57 17.23 -34.30
CA ASP A 771 1.97 16.91 -34.01
C ASP A 771 2.21 16.47 -32.57
N PHE A 772 1.36 16.88 -31.62
CA PHE A 772 1.71 16.76 -30.20
C PHE A 772 1.75 15.31 -29.68
N LEU A 773 0.92 14.38 -30.20
CA LEU A 773 1.07 12.95 -29.86
C LEU A 773 2.40 12.38 -30.36
N THR A 774 2.89 12.86 -31.50
CA THR A 774 4.20 12.43 -32.03
C THR A 774 5.33 12.95 -31.14
N ILE A 775 5.23 14.20 -30.68
CA ILE A 775 6.17 14.78 -29.70
C ILE A 775 6.16 13.99 -28.39
N LEU A 776 4.98 13.69 -27.84
CA LEU A 776 4.84 12.89 -26.62
C LEU A 776 5.48 11.51 -26.78
N ARG A 777 5.23 10.82 -27.90
CA ARG A 777 5.83 9.50 -28.15
C ARG A 777 7.35 9.56 -28.30
N VAL A 778 7.90 10.61 -28.91
CA VAL A 778 9.36 10.82 -28.96
C VAL A 778 9.93 10.99 -27.56
N ALA A 779 9.25 11.74 -26.68
CA ALA A 779 9.65 11.87 -25.28
C ALA A 779 9.56 10.53 -24.52
N MET A 780 8.42 9.85 -24.65
CA MET A 780 8.12 8.60 -23.95
C MET A 780 9.02 7.43 -24.37
N LYS A 781 9.69 7.49 -25.53
CA LYS A 781 10.74 6.52 -25.89
C LYS A 781 11.95 6.52 -24.95
N HIS A 782 12.10 7.56 -24.13
CA HIS A 782 13.13 7.67 -23.09
C HIS A 782 12.55 7.49 -21.67
N TRP A 783 11.24 7.29 -21.53
CA TRP A 783 10.63 7.08 -20.23
C TRP A 783 10.76 5.62 -19.79
N PRO A 784 10.78 5.35 -18.48
CA PRO A 784 10.84 3.99 -17.96
C PRO A 784 9.68 3.14 -18.50
N GLU A 785 9.96 1.88 -18.78
CA GLU A 785 8.97 0.89 -19.16
C GLU A 785 8.76 -0.12 -18.00
N PRO A 786 7.54 -0.63 -17.78
CA PRO A 786 6.30 -0.23 -18.43
C PRO A 786 5.90 1.20 -18.03
N HIS A 787 5.37 1.98 -18.98
CA HIS A 787 5.07 3.40 -18.73
C HIS A 787 4.02 3.62 -17.64
N ILE A 788 3.07 2.70 -17.45
CA ILE A 788 2.06 2.81 -16.38
C ILE A 788 2.49 1.92 -15.21
N PRO A 789 3.02 2.51 -14.11
CA PRO A 789 3.50 1.74 -12.97
C PRO A 789 2.34 1.05 -12.25
N ARG A 790 2.63 0.02 -11.44
CA ARG A 790 1.62 -0.62 -10.59
C ARG A 790 1.26 0.33 -9.44
N PRO A 791 -0.02 0.48 -9.06
CA PRO A 791 -0.32 1.00 -7.73
C PRO A 791 0.24 0.04 -6.67
N THR A 792 0.87 0.59 -5.63
CA THR A 792 1.52 -0.21 -4.57
C THR A 792 1.64 0.57 -3.25
N GLY A 793 2.12 -0.10 -2.20
CA GLY A 793 2.32 0.43 -0.86
C GLY A 793 1.27 -0.08 0.12
N ASP A 794 1.49 0.14 1.41
CA ASP A 794 0.65 -0.40 2.48
C ASP A 794 -0.84 -0.07 2.29
N ASP A 795 -1.14 1.20 2.04
CA ASP A 795 -2.53 1.65 1.91
C ASP A 795 -3.21 1.01 0.70
N TRP A 796 -2.47 0.77 -0.39
CA TRP A 796 -3.00 0.03 -1.55
C TRP A 796 -3.25 -1.42 -1.19
N TYR A 797 -2.28 -2.07 -0.54
CA TYR A 797 -2.35 -3.47 -0.14
C TYR A 797 -3.64 -3.78 0.61
N TYR A 798 -3.89 -3.06 1.70
CA TYR A 798 -5.03 -3.33 2.56
C TYR A 798 -6.35 -2.85 1.95
N HIS A 799 -6.36 -1.77 1.18
CA HIS A 799 -7.57 -1.30 0.53
C HIS A 799 -8.01 -2.24 -0.59
N ALA A 800 -7.14 -2.53 -1.56
CA ALA A 800 -7.46 -3.36 -2.72
C ALA A 800 -7.78 -4.80 -2.34
N ARG A 801 -7.10 -5.36 -1.34
CA ARG A 801 -7.35 -6.72 -0.87
C ARG A 801 -8.69 -6.88 -0.13
N ASN A 802 -9.17 -5.83 0.52
CA ASN A 802 -10.46 -5.84 1.23
C ASN A 802 -11.63 -5.41 0.33
N TYR A 803 -11.36 -5.00 -0.90
CA TYR A 803 -12.36 -4.48 -1.82
C TYR A 803 -13.12 -5.61 -2.52
N ASN A 804 -14.45 -5.67 -2.33
CA ASN A 804 -15.29 -6.74 -2.87
C ASN A 804 -16.49 -6.17 -3.66
N PRO A 805 -16.32 -5.71 -4.91
CA PRO A 805 -17.32 -4.94 -5.65
C PRO A 805 -18.38 -5.74 -6.43
#